data_AF-A0A947BTV7-F1
#
_entry.id   AF-A0A947BTV7-F1
#
_cell.length_a   1.000
_cell.length_b   1.000
_cell.length_c   1.000
_cell.angle_alpha   90.00
_cell.angle_beta   90.00
_cell.angle_gamma   90.00
#
_symmetry.space_group_name_H-M   'P 1'
#
loop_
_entity.id
_entity.type
_entity.pdbx_description
1 polymer ?
#
loop_
_entity_poly.entity_id
_entity_poly.type
_entity_poly.pdbx_seq_one_letter_code
_entity_poly.pdbx_strand_id
1 'polypeptide(L)'
;SILSTDLGRIESDFQRISSSDPHRLPRFMLELASRINAWFTCLSASENKPGQLLAHKIATIISEKLASELHRLCKIADHAEVSSDPLDCSGFAGIWGLGEPEIRSPFPESTIGELRNTGDMKRYLSASFYVFSNSISHLKATTELLLQQSLDSGQHEPATGLFMVFLKMYQKAQLKLNTFTPRYLDFYYQQVLKAGSIKHVPESYYLLFETQVGRDKAVVDKNTEFSAGKDAGLNEIIYCADEDLLVTDARVESFATLYLQHEELVSPEFELGAVTRIKSDLPPVPHADSGTGMIEDQLLSWSLFGAEHPGGVKATTADASIGFSIASASLLLAQGVRKIDIGIELEPVVHSEIDAQVSSLLRCSSQQIFRQQFGSLFARYLLSFNGCLSPLQKSEILSKADSLLPKNSSREITSLLSQDWQGLFYKLFKKIFCIKLTAENGWLDVQDYILLPYSEDVQRQRTGLRISFSLGQEVEPVTPYNADVHGGQLQTELPVLQCLINPQTNFYPYSIFRNLVITSLQINVDVSGVKNLQAYNHHGQLDPSKPFQPFGPLPGGNSYFIFGNYELARKQLLELKIHLDWGGLPRDAGGFDEYYHAYETRYGNSVFKGALSALTDGRWMPDDAGTIDCFNLFETEPSGGRVAANKVVAINRPDYFKPIDARFPESDFKYDLKAMKGFYRLSLVAPESAFGHGEYAQLLSKVMAANARLKKPKPVPNSPYTPVLNGITLDYKAST
;
A
#
# COMPACT_ATOMS: atom_id res chain seq x y z
N SER A 1 55.19 38.34 -16.53
CA SER A 1 54.96 37.21 -17.44
C SER A 1 54.08 36.14 -16.80
N ILE A 2 54.50 35.51 -15.69
CA ILE A 2 53.65 34.51 -14.99
C ILE A 2 52.31 35.11 -14.51
N LEU A 3 52.32 36.19 -13.72
CA LEU A 3 51.10 36.82 -13.20
C LEU A 3 50.17 37.40 -14.29
N SER A 4 50.75 37.87 -15.39
CA SER A 4 50.03 38.43 -16.54
C SER A 4 49.44 37.36 -17.48
N THR A 5 49.65 36.07 -17.19
CA THR A 5 49.10 34.99 -18.01
C THR A 5 47.60 34.88 -17.79
N ASP A 6 46.81 35.11 -18.83
CA ASP A 6 45.36 35.00 -18.82
C ASP A 6 44.94 33.53 -19.01
N LEU A 7 44.64 32.86 -17.90
CA LEU A 7 44.23 31.45 -17.89
C LEU A 7 42.87 31.25 -18.58
N GLY A 8 41.92 32.17 -18.42
CA GLY A 8 40.60 32.07 -19.04
C GLY A 8 40.66 32.15 -20.56
N ARG A 9 41.56 33.00 -21.09
CA ARG A 9 41.84 33.05 -22.53
C ARG A 9 42.52 31.77 -23.03
N ILE A 10 43.51 31.25 -22.30
CA ILE A 10 44.22 30.01 -22.67
C ILE A 10 43.26 28.81 -22.68
N GLU A 11 42.34 28.73 -21.72
CA GLU A 11 41.29 27.70 -21.67
C GLU A 11 40.30 27.85 -22.84
N SER A 12 39.89 29.07 -23.16
CA SER A 12 39.02 29.35 -24.30
C SER A 12 39.69 28.98 -25.63
N ASP A 13 40.97 29.29 -25.79
CA ASP A 13 41.76 28.94 -26.97
C ASP A 13 41.96 27.43 -27.10
N PHE A 14 42.20 26.72 -26.00
CA PHE A 14 42.29 25.25 -25.99
C PHE A 14 40.97 24.60 -26.41
N GLN A 15 39.84 25.03 -25.85
CA GLN A 15 38.50 24.52 -26.21
C GLN A 15 38.17 24.78 -27.68
N ARG A 16 38.52 25.98 -28.18
CA ARG A 16 38.36 26.32 -29.59
C ARG A 16 39.16 25.40 -30.51
N ILE A 17 40.46 25.19 -30.23
CA ILE A 17 41.32 24.31 -31.03
C ILE A 17 40.85 22.84 -30.95
N SER A 18 40.42 22.39 -29.77
CA SER A 18 39.88 21.04 -29.55
C SER A 18 38.61 20.76 -30.36
N SER A 19 37.79 21.79 -30.58
CA SER A 19 36.59 21.72 -31.42
C SER A 19 36.89 21.81 -32.92
N SER A 20 37.86 22.61 -33.34
CA SER A 20 38.11 22.91 -34.75
C SER A 20 39.14 21.99 -35.43
N ASP A 21 40.32 21.80 -34.82
CA ASP A 21 41.43 21.04 -35.40
C ASP A 21 42.26 20.38 -34.28
N PRO A 22 41.89 19.15 -33.87
CA PRO A 22 42.53 18.45 -32.76
C PRO A 22 44.01 18.11 -32.99
N HIS A 23 44.45 18.10 -34.24
CA HIS A 23 45.83 17.80 -34.62
C HIS A 23 46.81 18.93 -34.26
N ARG A 24 46.31 20.14 -33.99
CA ARG A 24 47.13 21.28 -33.51
C ARG A 24 47.35 21.31 -32.00
N LEU A 25 46.63 20.49 -31.24
CA LEU A 25 46.71 20.46 -29.78
C LEU A 25 48.11 20.12 -29.25
N PRO A 26 48.88 19.18 -29.82
CA PRO A 26 50.24 18.90 -29.36
C PRO A 26 51.16 20.13 -29.48
N ARG A 27 51.06 20.90 -30.57
CA ARG A 27 51.87 22.11 -30.78
C ARG A 27 51.50 23.23 -29.81
N PHE A 28 50.21 23.42 -29.58
CA PHE A 28 49.72 24.38 -28.57
C PHE A 28 50.23 24.05 -27.15
N MET A 29 50.21 22.77 -26.79
CA MET A 29 50.73 22.29 -25.52
C MET A 29 52.26 22.43 -25.41
N LEU A 30 53.00 22.23 -26.51
CA LEU A 30 54.44 22.49 -26.56
C LEU A 30 54.76 23.98 -26.33
N GLU A 31 53.94 24.91 -26.84
CA GLU A 31 54.10 26.34 -26.58
C GLU A 31 53.88 26.71 -25.10
N LEU A 32 52.98 26.02 -24.40
CA LEU A 32 52.82 26.19 -22.95
C LEU A 32 54.05 25.68 -22.19
N ALA A 33 54.56 24.51 -22.59
CA ALA A 33 55.78 23.96 -22.01
C ALA A 33 57.00 24.86 -22.26
N SER A 34 57.13 25.45 -23.45
CA SER A 34 58.24 26.34 -23.80
C SER A 34 58.18 27.65 -23.00
N ARG A 35 56.99 28.19 -22.71
CA ARG A 35 56.82 29.34 -21.81
C ARG A 35 57.29 29.02 -20.39
N ILE A 36 56.92 27.86 -19.86
CA ILE A 36 57.37 27.43 -18.53
C ILE A 36 58.89 27.22 -18.50
N ASN A 37 59.44 26.62 -19.56
CA ASN A 37 60.89 26.47 -19.73
C ASN A 37 61.61 27.83 -19.75
N ALA A 38 61.08 28.81 -20.49
CA ALA A 38 61.63 30.17 -20.52
C ALA A 38 61.57 30.87 -19.15
N TRP A 39 60.49 30.67 -18.39
CA TRP A 39 60.43 31.18 -17.02
C TRP A 39 61.49 30.54 -16.13
N PHE A 40 61.65 29.22 -16.21
CA PHE A 40 62.68 28.49 -15.46
C PHE A 40 64.09 28.99 -15.79
N THR A 41 64.45 29.07 -17.08
CA THR A 41 65.80 29.46 -17.51
C THR A 41 66.11 30.90 -17.08
N CYS A 42 65.20 31.85 -17.31
CA CYS A 42 65.40 33.23 -16.87
C CYS A 42 65.51 33.37 -15.34
N LEU A 43 64.72 32.63 -14.58
CA LEU A 43 64.75 32.70 -13.11
C LEU A 43 65.95 31.95 -12.51
N SER A 44 66.42 30.89 -13.15
CA SER A 44 67.62 30.16 -12.73
C SER A 44 68.90 30.99 -12.89
N ALA A 45 68.91 31.96 -13.81
CA ALA A 45 69.98 32.93 -13.99
C ALA A 45 69.90 34.12 -13.02
N SER A 46 68.88 34.17 -12.15
CA SER A 46 68.68 35.29 -11.22
C SER A 46 69.57 35.15 -9.98
N GLU A 47 70.20 36.25 -9.58
CA GLU A 47 70.97 36.35 -8.33
C GLU A 47 70.07 36.62 -7.10
N ASN A 48 68.77 36.89 -7.30
CA ASN A 48 67.85 37.25 -6.23
C ASN A 48 67.20 36.00 -5.59
N LYS A 49 67.18 35.95 -4.25
CA LYS A 49 66.69 34.81 -3.46
C LYS A 49 65.24 34.39 -3.76
N PRO A 50 64.25 35.29 -3.89
CA PRO A 50 62.89 34.92 -4.30
C PRO A 50 62.83 34.39 -5.75
N GLY A 51 63.70 34.90 -6.64
CA GLY A 51 63.84 34.41 -8.01
C GLY A 51 64.35 32.97 -8.06
N GLN A 52 65.37 32.66 -7.25
CA GLN A 52 65.91 31.29 -7.10
C GLN A 52 64.91 30.33 -6.46
N LEU A 53 64.15 30.78 -5.44
CA LEU A 53 63.08 29.98 -4.84
C LEU A 53 61.97 29.66 -5.85
N LEU A 54 61.59 30.64 -6.68
CA LEU A 54 60.61 30.42 -7.75
C LEU A 54 61.16 29.49 -8.83
N ALA A 55 62.44 29.63 -9.21
CA ALA A 55 63.11 28.71 -10.13
C ALA A 55 63.12 27.26 -9.59
N HIS A 56 63.42 27.09 -8.30
CA HIS A 56 63.37 25.79 -7.64
C HIS A 56 61.95 25.22 -7.65
N LYS A 57 60.94 26.02 -7.34
CA LYS A 57 59.53 25.58 -7.37
C LYS A 57 59.07 25.19 -8.77
N ILE A 58 59.47 25.93 -9.80
CA ILE A 58 59.22 25.58 -11.20
C ILE A 58 59.92 24.26 -11.53
N ALA A 59 61.17 24.07 -11.11
CA ALA A 59 61.89 22.81 -11.30
C ALA A 59 61.17 21.63 -10.62
N THR A 60 60.69 21.78 -9.38
CA THR A 60 59.92 20.74 -8.68
C THR A 60 58.65 20.36 -9.44
N ILE A 61 57.89 21.35 -9.93
CA ILE A 61 56.65 21.11 -10.68
C ILE A 61 56.94 20.43 -12.02
N ILE A 62 58.05 20.81 -12.68
CA ILE A 62 58.50 20.14 -13.90
C ILE A 62 58.82 18.67 -13.60
N SER A 63 59.63 18.40 -12.57
CA SER A 63 60.05 17.04 -12.24
C SER A 63 58.91 16.15 -11.74
N GLU A 64 57.98 16.68 -10.95
CA GLU A 64 56.92 15.87 -10.33
C GLU A 64 55.72 15.64 -11.25
N LYS A 65 55.43 16.58 -12.16
CA LYS A 65 54.15 16.60 -12.91
C LYS A 65 54.31 16.86 -14.40
N LEU A 66 55.05 17.89 -14.82
CA LEU A 66 55.00 18.35 -16.22
C LEU A 66 55.91 17.56 -17.17
N ALA A 67 57.05 17.03 -16.69
CA ALA A 67 57.97 16.28 -17.52
C ALA A 67 57.32 15.00 -18.08
N SER A 68 56.61 14.24 -17.23
CA SER A 68 55.89 13.03 -17.67
C SER A 68 54.78 13.35 -18.68
N GLU A 69 54.09 14.48 -18.54
CA GLU A 69 53.05 14.90 -19.48
C GLU A 69 53.64 15.36 -20.82
N LEU A 70 54.82 15.98 -20.80
CA LEU A 70 55.54 16.35 -22.02
C LEU A 70 56.09 15.13 -22.76
N HIS A 71 56.63 14.13 -22.03
CA HIS A 71 57.03 12.84 -22.62
C HIS A 71 55.84 12.10 -23.25
N ARG A 72 54.67 12.12 -22.60
CA ARG A 72 53.42 11.59 -23.18
C ARG A 72 53.08 12.29 -24.50
N LEU A 73 53.17 13.62 -24.51
CA LEU A 73 52.86 14.42 -25.69
C LEU A 73 53.79 14.10 -26.86
N CYS A 74 55.10 13.98 -26.62
CA CYS A 74 56.07 13.59 -27.65
C CYS A 74 55.74 12.19 -28.23
N LYS A 75 55.45 11.20 -27.36
CA LYS A 75 55.04 9.86 -27.80
C LYS A 75 53.74 9.86 -28.61
N ILE A 76 52.75 10.69 -28.25
CA ILE A 76 51.50 10.84 -29.02
C ILE A 76 51.78 11.44 -30.40
N ALA A 77 52.69 12.41 -30.50
CA ALA A 77 53.07 13.01 -31.77
C ALA A 77 53.82 12.04 -32.68
N ASP A 78 54.69 11.19 -32.11
CA ASP A 78 55.45 10.16 -32.86
C ASP A 78 54.53 9.03 -33.38
N HIS A 79 53.53 8.62 -32.61
CA HIS A 79 52.60 7.55 -33.00
C HIS A 79 51.55 7.97 -34.04
N ALA A 80 51.28 9.26 -34.18
CA ALA A 80 50.11 9.71 -34.92
C ALA A 80 50.33 9.91 -36.43
N GLU A 81 51.55 9.84 -37.00
CA GLU A 81 51.84 10.27 -38.40
C GLU A 81 51.22 11.66 -38.75
N VAL A 82 50.97 12.51 -37.75
CA VAL A 82 50.03 13.65 -37.84
C VAL A 82 50.71 14.99 -38.19
N SER A 83 52.02 15.01 -38.49
CA SER A 83 52.65 16.22 -39.04
C SER A 83 53.88 15.94 -39.88
N SER A 84 54.03 16.69 -40.97
CA SER A 84 55.22 16.70 -41.83
C SER A 84 56.46 17.36 -41.20
N ASP A 85 56.30 18.03 -40.04
CA ASP A 85 57.38 18.63 -39.27
C ASP A 85 57.47 17.98 -37.87
N PRO A 86 58.63 17.41 -37.48
CA PRO A 86 58.84 16.90 -36.13
C PRO A 86 58.76 18.02 -35.09
N LEU A 87 58.21 17.73 -33.90
CA LEU A 87 58.17 18.69 -32.78
C LEU A 87 59.60 18.99 -32.31
N ASP A 88 60.06 20.22 -32.55
CA ASP A 88 61.37 20.67 -32.11
C ASP A 88 61.40 20.90 -30.59
N CYS A 89 62.09 20.02 -29.88
CA CYS A 89 62.35 20.13 -28.45
C CYS A 89 63.79 20.58 -28.14
N SER A 90 64.57 20.97 -29.15
CA SER A 90 65.95 21.44 -28.98
C SER A 90 65.96 22.82 -28.33
N GLY A 91 66.21 22.86 -27.01
CA GLY A 91 66.18 24.09 -26.22
C GLY A 91 65.47 23.98 -24.86
N PHE A 92 64.87 22.84 -24.55
CA PHE A 92 64.39 22.55 -23.21
C PHE A 92 65.56 22.29 -22.25
N ALA A 93 65.48 22.84 -21.03
CA ALA A 93 66.49 22.61 -20.01
C ALA A 93 66.57 21.11 -19.61
N GLY A 94 67.74 20.65 -19.16
CA GLY A 94 67.98 19.23 -18.84
C GLY A 94 67.01 18.62 -17.81
N ILE A 95 66.37 19.45 -16.98
CA ILE A 95 65.33 19.03 -16.02
C ILE A 95 64.07 18.42 -16.66
N TRP A 96 63.84 18.66 -17.95
CA TRP A 96 62.73 18.05 -18.70
C TRP A 96 63.05 16.63 -19.17
N GLY A 97 64.32 16.20 -19.12
CA GLY A 97 64.73 14.86 -19.52
C GLY A 97 64.48 14.54 -21.00
N LEU A 98 64.72 15.51 -21.89
CA LEU A 98 64.45 15.43 -23.34
C LEU A 98 65.73 15.28 -24.20
N GLY A 99 66.84 14.76 -23.65
CA GLY A 99 68.11 14.64 -24.37
C GLY A 99 68.98 13.46 -23.90
N GLU A 100 69.62 12.83 -24.89
CA GLU A 100 70.50 11.64 -24.90
C GLU A 100 69.83 10.24 -24.86
N PRO A 101 69.83 9.49 -25.99
CA PRO A 101 69.19 8.17 -26.10
C PRO A 101 69.85 7.06 -25.25
N GLU A 102 71.00 7.32 -24.63
CA GLU A 102 71.72 6.35 -23.78
C GLU A 102 71.46 6.51 -22.28
N ILE A 103 70.81 7.60 -21.84
CA ILE A 103 70.46 7.82 -20.44
C ILE A 103 68.94 7.67 -20.30
N ARG A 104 68.49 6.59 -19.64
CA ARG A 104 67.07 6.43 -19.27
C ARG A 104 66.61 7.70 -18.54
N SER A 105 65.58 8.35 -19.07
CA SER A 105 64.91 9.47 -18.40
C SER A 105 64.62 9.08 -16.94
N PRO A 106 64.98 9.92 -15.95
CA PRO A 106 64.71 9.62 -14.54
C PRO A 106 63.21 9.66 -14.21
N PHE A 107 62.37 10.09 -15.16
CA PHE A 107 60.92 10.16 -15.03
C PHE A 107 60.28 8.87 -15.56
N PRO A 108 59.25 8.34 -14.89
CA PRO A 108 58.59 7.11 -15.31
C PRO A 108 58.05 7.29 -16.74
N GLU A 109 58.51 6.43 -17.65
CA GLU A 109 57.93 6.36 -18.99
C GLU A 109 56.45 6.05 -18.86
N SER A 110 55.63 7.01 -19.27
CA SER A 110 54.19 6.80 -19.33
C SER A 110 53.84 5.73 -20.35
N THR A 111 53.14 4.70 -19.91
CA THR A 111 52.46 3.73 -20.77
C THR A 111 51.26 4.43 -21.40
N ILE A 112 51.33 4.69 -22.71
CA ILE A 112 50.15 5.06 -23.48
C ILE A 112 49.37 3.75 -23.69
N GLY A 113 48.15 3.65 -23.16
CA GLY A 113 47.23 2.58 -23.56
C GLY A 113 46.88 2.75 -25.05
N GLU A 114 46.69 1.65 -25.79
CA GLU A 114 46.44 1.66 -27.24
C GLU A 114 45.57 2.85 -27.70
N LEU A 115 46.16 3.77 -28.47
CA LEU A 115 45.46 4.88 -29.10
C LEU A 115 44.58 4.33 -30.23
N ARG A 116 43.32 4.02 -29.92
CA ARG A 116 42.40 3.37 -30.87
C ARG A 116 41.61 4.36 -31.73
N ASN A 117 41.42 5.61 -31.29
CA ASN A 117 40.68 6.64 -32.03
C ASN A 117 41.09 8.09 -31.65
N THR A 118 40.60 9.07 -32.42
CA THR A 118 40.83 10.52 -32.22
C THR A 118 40.21 11.06 -30.93
N GLY A 119 39.19 10.38 -30.39
CA GLY A 119 38.53 10.72 -29.12
C GLY A 119 39.42 10.42 -27.90
N ASP A 120 40.15 9.32 -27.93
CA ASP A 120 41.12 8.94 -26.90
C ASP A 120 42.26 9.96 -26.85
N MET A 121 42.78 10.36 -28.02
CA MET A 121 43.78 11.44 -28.14
C MET A 121 43.29 12.75 -27.51
N LYS A 122 42.05 13.18 -27.80
CA LYS A 122 41.46 14.38 -27.19
C LYS A 122 41.35 14.27 -25.68
N ARG A 123 40.95 13.11 -25.17
CA ARG A 123 40.80 12.87 -23.73
C ARG A 123 42.15 12.97 -23.01
N TYR A 124 43.20 12.36 -23.57
CA TYR A 124 44.55 12.44 -23.02
C TYR A 124 45.10 13.86 -23.06
N LEU A 125 45.00 14.55 -24.20
CA LEU A 125 45.50 15.94 -24.33
C LEU A 125 44.74 16.92 -23.44
N SER A 126 43.44 16.70 -23.21
CA SER A 126 42.65 17.48 -22.26
C SER A 126 43.12 17.27 -20.82
N ALA A 127 43.40 16.02 -20.43
CA ALA A 127 43.95 15.72 -19.11
C ALA A 127 45.31 16.40 -18.90
N SER A 128 46.22 16.28 -19.86
CA SER A 128 47.53 16.95 -19.80
C SER A 128 47.37 18.47 -19.75
N PHE A 129 46.46 19.06 -20.53
CA PHE A 129 46.18 20.50 -20.50
C PHE A 129 45.77 20.99 -19.09
N TYR A 130 44.88 20.28 -18.40
CA TYR A 130 44.49 20.65 -17.04
C TYR A 130 45.65 20.55 -16.04
N VAL A 131 46.58 19.59 -16.22
CA VAL A 131 47.80 19.52 -15.39
C VAL A 131 48.68 20.76 -15.62
N PHE A 132 48.83 21.20 -16.88
CA PHE A 132 49.56 22.44 -17.20
C PHE A 132 48.84 23.69 -16.67
N SER A 133 47.52 23.83 -16.87
CA SER A 133 46.73 24.97 -16.38
C SER A 133 46.78 25.08 -14.86
N ASN A 134 46.57 23.98 -14.14
CA ASN A 134 46.66 23.94 -12.67
C ASN A 134 48.06 24.29 -12.18
N SER A 135 49.10 23.83 -12.87
CA SER A 135 50.49 24.16 -12.56
C SER A 135 50.77 25.65 -12.75
N ILE A 136 50.28 26.26 -13.83
CA ILE A 136 50.40 27.71 -14.06
C ILE A 136 49.61 28.49 -13.00
N SER A 137 48.40 28.04 -12.64
CA SER A 137 47.60 28.66 -11.57
C SER A 137 48.34 28.63 -10.22
N HIS A 138 48.92 27.49 -9.85
CA HIS A 138 49.72 27.37 -8.64
C HIS A 138 50.99 28.25 -8.68
N LEU A 139 51.65 28.33 -9.85
CA LEU A 139 52.77 29.23 -10.06
C LEU A 139 52.35 30.70 -9.95
N LYS A 140 51.16 31.10 -10.42
CA LYS A 140 50.66 32.47 -10.24
C LYS A 140 50.49 32.83 -8.76
N ALA A 141 49.83 31.97 -7.98
CA ALA A 141 49.67 32.19 -6.54
C ALA A 141 51.03 32.29 -5.80
N THR A 142 51.97 31.41 -6.14
CA THR A 142 53.31 31.42 -5.54
C THR A 142 54.12 32.65 -5.98
N THR A 143 54.00 33.04 -7.26
CA THR A 143 54.70 34.20 -7.81
C THR A 143 54.19 35.50 -7.20
N GLU A 144 52.91 35.62 -6.86
CA GLU A 144 52.35 36.81 -6.22
C GLU A 144 53.00 37.08 -4.86
N LEU A 145 53.12 36.04 -4.03
CA LEU A 145 53.78 36.11 -2.74
C LEU A 145 55.28 36.43 -2.87
N LEU A 146 55.99 35.72 -3.75
CA LEU A 146 57.44 35.92 -3.94
C LEU A 146 57.76 37.25 -4.64
N LEU A 147 56.85 37.77 -5.47
CA LEU A 147 56.98 39.09 -6.07
C LEU A 147 56.88 40.18 -5.01
N GLN A 148 55.92 40.08 -4.10
CA GLN A 148 55.79 41.03 -2.99
C GLN A 148 57.06 41.04 -2.12
N GLN A 149 57.58 39.86 -1.77
CA GLN A 149 58.84 39.72 -1.04
C GLN A 149 60.05 40.29 -1.81
N SER A 150 60.07 40.12 -3.14
CA SER A 150 61.10 40.72 -4.00
C SER A 150 61.01 42.25 -3.98
N LEU A 151 59.81 42.82 -4.14
CA LEU A 151 59.56 44.26 -4.11
C LEU A 151 59.94 44.90 -2.77
N ASP A 152 59.77 44.16 -1.68
CA ASP A 152 60.09 44.62 -0.32
C ASP A 152 61.56 44.38 0.07
N SER A 153 62.35 43.66 -0.76
CA SER A 153 63.73 43.27 -0.44
C SER A 153 64.73 44.43 -0.40
N GLY A 154 64.43 45.54 -1.09
CA GLY A 154 65.33 46.67 -1.22
C GLY A 154 66.59 46.41 -2.07
N GLN A 155 66.71 45.26 -2.74
CA GLN A 155 67.90 44.83 -3.49
C GLN A 155 67.80 45.10 -5.01
N HIS A 156 67.00 46.08 -5.42
CA HIS A 156 66.81 46.42 -6.84
C HIS A 156 67.84 47.44 -7.33
N GLU A 157 68.22 47.37 -8.60
CA GLU A 157 69.02 48.40 -9.25
C GLU A 157 68.29 49.77 -9.14
N PRO A 158 69.00 50.89 -8.85
CA PRO A 158 68.39 52.21 -8.70
C PRO A 158 67.49 52.64 -9.86
N ALA A 159 67.86 52.31 -11.11
CA ALA A 159 67.05 52.60 -12.29
C ALA A 159 65.71 51.84 -12.26
N THR A 160 65.71 50.56 -11.84
CA THR A 160 64.48 49.77 -11.69
C THR A 160 63.62 50.30 -10.53
N GLY A 161 64.24 50.66 -9.42
CA GLY A 161 63.54 51.24 -8.26
C GLY A 161 62.79 52.53 -8.61
N LEU A 162 63.41 53.44 -9.37
CA LEU A 162 62.77 54.68 -9.82
C LEU A 162 61.55 54.40 -10.73
N PHE A 163 61.67 53.42 -11.62
CA PHE A 163 60.56 52.99 -12.48
C PHE A 163 59.39 52.40 -11.68
N MET A 164 59.67 51.59 -10.64
CA MET A 164 58.62 51.06 -9.75
C MET A 164 57.86 52.17 -9.00
N VAL A 165 58.57 53.22 -8.55
CA VAL A 165 57.94 54.39 -7.90
C VAL A 165 57.01 55.11 -8.88
N PHE A 166 57.46 55.31 -10.12
CA PHE A 166 56.61 55.87 -11.18
C PHE A 166 55.32 55.05 -11.37
N LEU A 167 55.42 53.72 -11.46
CA LEU A 167 54.26 52.84 -11.61
C LEU A 167 53.28 52.95 -10.42
N LYS A 168 53.79 52.99 -9.18
CA LYS A 168 52.95 53.21 -7.98
C LYS A 168 52.23 54.55 -7.99
N MET A 169 52.89 55.62 -8.47
CA MET A 169 52.26 56.94 -8.62
C MET A 169 51.21 56.94 -9.74
N TYR A 170 51.52 56.32 -10.87
CA TYR A 170 50.61 56.21 -12.00
C TYR A 170 49.33 55.45 -11.64
N GLN A 171 49.43 54.40 -10.81
CA GLN A 171 48.27 53.62 -10.35
C GLN A 171 47.21 54.50 -9.65
N LYS A 172 47.60 55.54 -8.90
CA LYS A 172 46.65 56.47 -8.27
C LYS A 172 45.87 57.27 -9.30
N ALA A 173 46.53 57.73 -10.37
CA ALA A 173 45.87 58.43 -11.47
C ALA A 173 44.94 57.49 -12.24
N GLN A 174 45.38 56.24 -12.47
CA GLN A 174 44.59 55.21 -13.12
C GLN A 174 43.31 54.86 -12.33
N LEU A 175 43.41 54.67 -11.01
CA LEU A 175 42.25 54.40 -10.15
C LEU A 175 41.21 55.51 -10.23
N LYS A 176 41.66 56.77 -10.24
CA LYS A 176 40.76 57.92 -10.40
C LYS A 176 40.10 57.95 -11.78
N LEU A 177 40.86 57.67 -12.84
CA LEU A 177 40.32 57.57 -14.21
C LEU A 177 39.29 56.44 -14.32
N ASN A 178 39.51 55.29 -13.67
CA ASN A 178 38.60 54.16 -13.71
C ASN A 178 37.24 54.44 -13.03
N THR A 179 37.14 55.47 -12.18
CA THR A 179 35.83 55.93 -11.64
C THR A 179 35.00 56.76 -12.61
N PHE A 180 35.56 57.16 -13.76
CA PHE A 180 34.85 57.99 -14.73
C PHE A 180 33.63 57.27 -15.30
N THR A 181 33.76 56.00 -15.70
CA THR A 181 32.66 55.25 -16.32
C THR A 181 31.47 55.08 -15.36
N PRO A 182 31.63 54.63 -14.10
CA PRO A 182 30.52 54.59 -13.14
C PRO A 182 29.87 55.95 -12.92
N ARG A 183 30.67 57.00 -12.70
CA ARG A 183 30.14 58.36 -12.46
C ARG A 183 29.38 58.92 -13.67
N TYR A 184 29.84 58.60 -14.87
CA TYR A 184 29.15 58.99 -16.10
C TYR A 184 27.83 58.24 -16.26
N LEU A 185 27.78 56.95 -15.91
CA LEU A 185 26.53 56.18 -15.87
C LEU A 185 25.56 56.76 -14.84
N ASP A 186 26.02 57.07 -13.63
CA ASP A 186 25.19 57.69 -12.59
C ASP A 186 24.63 59.03 -13.05
N PHE A 187 25.48 59.89 -13.66
CA PHE A 187 25.04 61.16 -14.24
C PHE A 187 24.00 60.96 -15.35
N TYR A 188 24.23 60.02 -16.26
CA TYR A 188 23.33 59.75 -17.37
C TYR A 188 21.97 59.22 -16.88
N TYR A 189 21.95 58.25 -15.97
CA TYR A 189 20.69 57.70 -15.47
C TYR A 189 19.95 58.65 -14.53
N GLN A 190 20.64 59.28 -13.58
CA GLN A 190 19.99 60.10 -12.56
C GLN A 190 19.68 61.52 -13.04
N GLN A 191 20.56 62.15 -13.84
CA GLN A 191 20.38 63.56 -14.23
C GLN A 191 19.85 63.74 -15.64
N VAL A 192 20.27 62.91 -16.62
CA VAL A 192 19.80 63.02 -18.01
C VAL A 192 18.46 62.29 -18.18
N LEU A 193 18.42 61.00 -17.85
CA LEU A 193 17.21 60.18 -17.97
C LEU A 193 16.22 60.36 -16.80
N LYS A 194 16.67 60.96 -15.68
CA LYS A 194 15.87 61.15 -14.45
C LYS A 194 15.22 59.86 -13.97
N ALA A 195 15.93 58.73 -14.11
CA ALA A 195 15.51 57.46 -13.56
C ALA A 195 15.43 57.58 -12.02
N GLY A 196 14.23 57.45 -11.48
CA GLY A 196 14.01 57.43 -10.03
C GLY A 196 14.47 56.11 -9.43
N SER A 197 14.97 56.15 -8.19
CA SER A 197 15.17 54.93 -7.42
C SER A 197 13.83 54.23 -7.19
N ILE A 198 13.82 52.90 -7.28
CA ILE A 198 12.64 52.10 -6.95
C ILE A 198 12.32 52.36 -5.48
N LYS A 199 11.08 52.75 -5.19
CA LYS A 199 10.63 52.94 -3.80
C LYS A 199 10.70 51.60 -3.06
N HIS A 200 11.17 51.62 -1.82
CA HIS A 200 11.16 50.44 -0.97
C HIS A 200 9.73 49.91 -0.83
N VAL A 201 9.54 48.63 -1.15
CA VAL A 201 8.32 47.90 -0.83
C VAL A 201 8.51 47.41 0.62
N PRO A 202 7.59 47.74 1.55
CA PRO A 202 7.66 47.24 2.91
C PRO A 202 7.59 45.72 2.91
N GLU A 203 8.28 45.10 3.87
CA GLU A 203 8.21 43.65 4.06
C GLU A 203 6.85 43.29 4.69
N SER A 204 6.32 42.12 4.36
CA SER A 204 5.08 41.59 4.92
C SER A 204 5.36 40.24 5.58
N TYR A 205 4.74 39.99 6.73
CA TYR A 205 4.88 38.76 7.50
C TYR A 205 3.51 38.21 7.90
N TYR A 206 3.39 36.89 7.99
CA TYR A 206 2.21 36.22 8.51
C TYR A 206 2.32 36.02 10.02
N LEU A 207 1.30 36.44 10.76
CA LEU A 207 1.19 36.22 12.21
C LEU A 207 0.13 35.16 12.48
N LEU A 208 0.45 34.18 13.35
CA LEU A 208 -0.50 33.18 13.84
C LEU A 208 -1.04 33.64 15.20
N PHE A 209 -2.37 33.69 15.34
CA PHE A 209 -3.04 34.04 16.58
C PHE A 209 -3.69 32.81 17.20
N GLU A 210 -3.46 32.58 18.49
CA GLU A 210 -4.16 31.57 19.28
C GLU A 210 -4.97 32.26 20.38
N THR A 211 -6.20 31.81 20.59
CA THR A 211 -7.03 32.30 21.70
C THR A 211 -6.52 31.76 23.02
N GLN A 212 -6.58 32.58 24.08
CA GLN A 212 -6.34 32.09 25.43
C GLN A 212 -7.45 31.12 25.85
N VAL A 213 -7.06 30.08 26.60
CA VAL A 213 -7.99 29.09 27.16
C VAL A 213 -9.13 29.80 27.91
N GLY A 214 -10.36 29.60 27.47
CA GLY A 214 -11.57 30.19 28.07
C GLY A 214 -12.08 31.49 27.44
N ARG A 215 -11.48 31.96 26.33
CA ARG A 215 -12.05 33.02 25.48
C ARG A 215 -12.46 32.45 24.12
N ASP A 216 -13.74 32.58 23.79
CA ASP A 216 -14.29 32.01 22.55
C ASP A 216 -13.88 32.79 21.29
N LYS A 217 -13.69 34.12 21.41
CA LYS A 217 -13.42 35.02 20.27
C LYS A 217 -12.56 36.22 20.66
N ALA A 218 -11.72 36.68 19.73
CA ALA A 218 -11.01 37.95 19.79
C ALA A 218 -11.01 38.61 18.41
N VAL A 219 -11.03 39.94 18.36
CA VAL A 219 -10.95 40.71 17.10
C VAL A 219 -9.62 41.43 17.07
N VAL A 220 -8.93 41.32 15.94
CA VAL A 220 -7.75 42.13 15.59
C VAL A 220 -8.21 43.10 14.51
N ASP A 221 -8.31 44.38 14.84
CA ASP A 221 -8.71 45.40 13.87
C ASP A 221 -7.56 45.68 12.90
N LYS A 222 -7.92 46.11 11.69
CA LYS A 222 -6.98 46.62 10.70
C LYS A 222 -6.15 47.74 11.28
N ASN A 223 -4.86 47.74 10.95
CA ASN A 223 -3.81 48.61 11.48
C ASN A 223 -3.44 48.36 12.95
N THR A 224 -3.87 47.26 13.57
CA THR A 224 -3.30 46.85 14.87
C THR A 224 -1.79 46.67 14.73
N GLU A 225 -1.03 47.28 15.64
CA GLU A 225 0.44 47.33 15.58
C GLU A 225 1.08 46.14 16.32
N PHE A 226 2.11 45.57 15.72
CA PHE A 226 2.90 44.44 16.23
C PHE A 226 4.40 44.75 16.16
N SER A 227 5.09 44.67 17.30
CA SER A 227 6.54 44.92 17.39
C SER A 227 7.33 43.67 17.02
N ALA A 228 8.28 43.82 16.09
CA ALA A 228 9.20 42.76 15.65
C ALA A 228 10.64 42.96 16.18
N GLY A 229 10.80 43.73 17.25
CA GLY A 229 12.10 44.04 17.84
C GLY A 229 12.70 45.32 17.29
N LYS A 230 14.04 45.40 17.27
CA LYS A 230 14.78 46.61 16.87
C LYS A 230 15.70 46.36 15.69
N ASP A 231 15.80 47.35 14.82
CA ASP A 231 16.76 47.35 13.71
C ASP A 231 18.21 47.58 14.19
N ALA A 232 19.17 47.50 13.27
CA ALA A 232 20.58 47.76 13.55
C ALA A 232 20.86 49.21 14.04
N GLY A 233 19.91 50.13 13.81
CA GLY A 233 19.94 51.51 14.29
C GLY A 233 19.25 51.72 15.65
N LEU A 234 18.78 50.65 16.31
CA LEU A 234 18.02 50.65 17.56
C LEU A 234 16.59 51.24 17.48
N ASN A 235 16.05 51.40 16.26
CA ASN A 235 14.65 51.80 16.07
C ASN A 235 13.75 50.57 16.15
N GLU A 236 12.53 50.74 16.69
CA GLU A 236 11.54 49.68 16.76
C GLU A 236 10.92 49.39 15.40
N ILE A 237 10.83 48.10 15.05
CA ILE A 237 10.22 47.63 13.80
C ILE A 237 8.76 47.30 14.11
N ILE A 238 7.84 48.03 13.50
CA ILE A 238 6.39 47.89 13.71
C ILE A 238 5.74 47.38 12.42
N TYR A 239 4.99 46.30 12.53
CA TYR A 239 4.09 45.79 11.48
C TYR A 239 2.64 46.11 11.86
N CYS A 240 1.80 46.28 10.85
CA CYS A 240 0.39 46.57 11.02
C CYS A 240 -0.46 45.46 10.38
N ALA A 241 -1.59 45.12 11.00
CA ALA A 241 -2.57 44.22 10.39
C ALA A 241 -3.14 44.83 9.10
N ASP A 242 -3.11 44.10 7.98
CA ASP A 242 -3.62 44.57 6.69
C ASP A 242 -5.16 44.61 6.63
N GLU A 243 -5.81 43.72 7.39
CA GLU A 243 -7.26 43.50 7.42
C GLU A 243 -7.76 43.19 8.84
N ASP A 244 -9.08 43.32 9.06
CA ASP A 244 -9.73 42.90 10.30
C ASP A 244 -9.76 41.36 10.37
N LEU A 245 -9.36 40.77 11.50
CA LEU A 245 -9.35 39.32 11.71
C LEU A 245 -10.15 38.93 12.97
N LEU A 246 -11.12 38.04 12.80
CA LEU A 246 -11.81 37.39 13.91
C LEU A 246 -11.08 36.09 14.27
N VAL A 247 -10.41 36.09 15.42
CA VAL A 247 -9.70 34.93 15.98
C VAL A 247 -10.68 34.10 16.84
N THR A 248 -10.80 32.81 16.56
CA THR A 248 -11.63 31.86 17.33
C THR A 248 -10.77 30.74 17.93
N ASP A 249 -11.40 29.73 18.53
CA ASP A 249 -10.76 28.48 18.99
C ASP A 249 -10.55 27.44 17.87
N ALA A 250 -10.84 27.81 16.61
CA ALA A 250 -10.67 26.93 15.47
C ALA A 250 -9.19 26.68 15.17
N ARG A 251 -8.79 25.41 15.13
CA ARG A 251 -7.43 25.00 14.79
C ARG A 251 -7.45 23.88 13.75
N VAL A 252 -6.41 23.85 12.92
CA VAL A 252 -6.16 22.69 12.06
C VAL A 252 -5.63 21.56 12.95
N GLU A 253 -6.45 20.53 13.17
CA GLU A 253 -6.07 19.37 13.99
C GLU A 253 -5.18 18.39 13.21
N SER A 254 -5.48 18.18 11.93
CA SER A 254 -4.70 17.31 11.06
C SER A 254 -4.83 17.76 9.60
N PHE A 255 -3.80 17.43 8.82
CA PHE A 255 -3.80 17.58 7.38
C PHE A 255 -3.52 16.20 6.77
N ALA A 256 -4.24 15.86 5.70
CA ALA A 256 -4.07 14.59 5.01
C ALA A 256 -4.07 14.84 3.51
N THR A 257 -3.17 14.17 2.78
CA THR A 257 -3.12 14.21 1.32
C THR A 257 -3.54 12.87 0.74
N LEU A 258 -4.18 12.90 -0.42
CA LEU A 258 -4.53 11.72 -1.20
C LEU A 258 -4.13 11.95 -2.65
N TYR A 259 -3.21 11.14 -3.16
CA TYR A 259 -2.67 11.26 -4.52
C TYR A 259 -3.06 10.05 -5.37
N LEU A 260 -3.75 10.30 -6.48
CA LEU A 260 -4.11 9.29 -7.48
C LEU A 260 -3.01 9.22 -8.55
N GLN A 261 -2.06 8.31 -8.38
CA GLN A 261 -0.93 8.15 -9.29
C GLN A 261 -1.38 7.53 -10.62
N HIS A 262 -0.81 8.03 -11.72
CA HIS A 262 -0.95 7.48 -13.06
C HIS A 262 0.44 7.34 -13.66
N GLU A 263 0.85 6.12 -13.97
CA GLU A 263 2.18 5.83 -14.55
C GLU A 263 2.06 5.35 -15.99
N GLU A 264 2.78 6.00 -16.91
CA GLU A 264 2.69 5.71 -18.35
C GLU A 264 3.32 4.36 -18.74
N LEU A 265 4.20 3.83 -17.88
CA LEU A 265 4.90 2.57 -18.10
C LEU A 265 4.16 1.35 -17.51
N VAL A 266 3.00 1.57 -16.86
CA VAL A 266 2.21 0.51 -16.23
C VAL A 266 1.00 0.19 -17.10
N SER A 267 1.07 -0.94 -17.79
CA SER A 267 -0.02 -1.49 -18.59
C SER A 267 -0.67 -2.69 -17.86
N PRO A 268 -2.00 -2.87 -17.97
CA PRO A 268 -2.93 -2.16 -18.86
C PRO A 268 -3.52 -0.85 -18.30
N GLU A 269 -3.16 -0.43 -17.08
CA GLU A 269 -3.74 0.74 -16.42
C GLU A 269 -3.64 2.02 -17.27
N PHE A 270 -2.48 2.25 -17.90
CA PHE A 270 -2.27 3.40 -18.76
C PHE A 270 -3.23 3.46 -19.95
N GLU A 271 -3.44 2.33 -20.64
CA GLU A 271 -4.39 2.20 -21.74
C GLU A 271 -5.85 2.38 -21.30
N LEU A 272 -6.15 2.02 -20.07
CA LEU A 272 -7.47 2.17 -19.46
C LEU A 272 -7.66 3.57 -18.83
N GLY A 273 -6.64 4.43 -18.82
CA GLY A 273 -6.68 5.69 -18.07
C GLY A 273 -7.00 5.47 -16.59
N ALA A 274 -6.52 4.34 -16.04
CA ALA A 274 -6.76 3.90 -14.69
C ALA A 274 -5.68 4.42 -13.74
N VAL A 275 -6.07 4.55 -12.46
CA VAL A 275 -5.16 4.87 -11.37
C VAL A 275 -4.25 3.67 -11.15
N THR A 276 -2.94 3.89 -11.12
CA THR A 276 -1.96 2.83 -10.88
C THR A 276 -1.77 2.60 -9.39
N ARG A 277 -1.75 3.64 -8.58
CA ARG A 277 -1.67 3.56 -7.11
C ARG A 277 -2.38 4.75 -6.46
N ILE A 278 -2.80 4.58 -5.21
CA ILE A 278 -3.26 5.69 -4.38
C ILE A 278 -2.28 5.82 -3.22
N LYS A 279 -1.71 7.01 -3.08
CA LYS A 279 -0.81 7.35 -1.97
C LYS A 279 -1.52 8.26 -0.99
N SER A 280 -1.26 8.08 0.29
CA SER A 280 -1.76 8.98 1.33
C SER A 280 -0.64 9.34 2.28
N ASP A 281 -0.61 10.60 2.71
CA ASP A 281 0.35 11.08 3.69
C ASP A 281 -0.34 11.95 4.74
N LEU A 282 0.28 12.05 5.92
CA LEU A 282 -0.19 12.85 7.05
C LEU A 282 0.90 13.87 7.41
N PRO A 283 0.92 15.03 6.73
CA PRO A 283 1.97 16.01 6.94
C PRO A 283 1.86 16.61 8.35
N PRO A 284 3.00 16.94 8.99
CA PRO A 284 2.98 17.52 10.32
C PRO A 284 2.29 18.88 10.28
N VAL A 285 1.38 19.13 11.23
CA VAL A 285 0.79 20.45 11.44
C VAL A 285 1.74 21.24 12.36
N PRO A 286 2.31 22.37 11.91
CA PRO A 286 3.16 23.19 12.76
C PRO A 286 2.33 23.78 13.91
N HIS A 287 2.82 23.65 15.15
CA HIS A 287 2.20 24.20 16.36
C HIS A 287 3.11 25.26 16.99
N ALA A 288 2.54 26.29 17.62
CA ALA A 288 3.31 27.38 18.23
C ALA A 288 4.29 26.91 19.34
N ASP A 289 3.99 25.79 20.01
CA ASP A 289 4.80 25.22 21.10
C ASP A 289 6.00 24.36 20.65
N SER A 290 6.23 24.17 19.35
CA SER A 290 7.47 23.55 18.87
C SER A 290 8.63 24.56 18.96
N GLY A 291 9.11 24.78 20.18
CA GLY A 291 10.14 25.76 20.51
C GLY A 291 11.39 25.65 19.64
N THR A 292 11.80 26.79 19.07
CA THR A 292 13.17 27.28 18.76
C THR A 292 14.29 26.29 18.38
N GLY A 293 13.99 25.10 17.85
CA GLY A 293 15.00 24.09 17.52
C GLY A 293 14.75 23.31 16.23
N MET A 294 13.62 23.52 15.53
CA MET A 294 13.26 22.75 14.33
C MET A 294 13.20 23.56 13.02
N ILE A 295 13.56 24.86 13.02
CA ILE A 295 13.15 25.76 11.93
C ILE A 295 14.19 25.95 10.81
N GLU A 296 15.47 25.60 10.96
CA GLU A 296 16.46 25.87 9.88
C GLU A 296 16.76 24.69 8.93
N ASP A 297 16.80 23.44 9.40
CA ASP A 297 17.14 22.29 8.53
C ASP A 297 15.93 21.58 7.91
N GLN A 298 14.70 21.94 8.29
CA GLN A 298 13.48 21.27 7.86
C GLN A 298 12.39 22.19 7.27
N LEU A 299 12.78 23.26 6.56
CA LEU A 299 11.93 23.87 5.52
C LEU A 299 11.83 22.92 4.31
N LEU A 300 11.35 21.73 4.61
CA LEU A 300 11.14 20.61 3.73
C LEU A 300 9.90 20.93 2.89
N SER A 301 10.12 21.24 1.61
CA SER A 301 9.03 21.48 0.67
C SER A 301 8.15 20.22 0.59
N TRP A 302 6.95 20.32 1.17
CA TRP A 302 5.98 19.24 1.13
C TRP A 302 5.11 19.36 -0.12
N SER A 303 4.82 18.23 -0.76
CA SER A 303 3.90 18.21 -1.91
C SER A 303 2.46 18.36 -1.44
N LEU A 304 1.86 19.54 -1.70
CA LEU A 304 0.47 19.86 -1.32
C LEU A 304 -0.55 18.81 -1.78
N PHE A 305 -0.28 18.16 -2.92
CA PHE A 305 -1.17 17.15 -3.51
C PHE A 305 -0.54 15.75 -3.55
N GLY A 306 0.54 15.51 -2.79
CA GLY A 306 1.16 14.20 -2.60
C GLY A 306 1.98 13.66 -3.79
N ALA A 307 2.10 14.41 -4.89
CA ALA A 307 2.95 14.03 -6.03
C ALA A 307 4.44 14.14 -5.67
N GLU A 308 5.26 13.17 -6.06
CA GLU A 308 6.71 13.25 -5.86
C GLU A 308 7.33 14.34 -6.75
N HIS A 309 8.12 15.23 -6.14
CA HIS A 309 8.86 16.27 -6.86
C HIS A 309 10.37 16.02 -6.79
N PRO A 310 11.13 16.21 -7.89
CA PRO A 310 12.58 16.14 -7.86
C PRO A 310 13.15 17.20 -6.89
N GLY A 311 13.76 16.74 -5.79
CA GLY A 311 14.36 17.62 -4.76
C GLY A 311 13.45 17.97 -3.57
N GLY A 312 12.21 17.50 -3.53
CA GLY A 312 11.36 17.55 -2.33
C GLY A 312 11.64 16.39 -1.37
N VAL A 313 11.11 16.46 -0.15
CA VAL A 313 11.09 15.27 0.73
C VAL A 313 10.31 14.19 0.02
N LYS A 314 10.85 12.98 0.01
CA LYS A 314 10.03 11.82 -0.36
C LYS A 314 8.87 11.76 0.62
N ALA A 315 7.68 12.16 0.16
CA ALA A 315 6.43 11.84 0.82
C ALA A 315 6.48 10.36 1.20
N THR A 316 5.97 10.00 2.38
CA THR A 316 5.99 8.60 2.79
C THR A 316 5.31 7.79 1.69
N THR A 317 6.02 6.82 1.12
CA THR A 317 5.60 6.08 -0.08
C THR A 317 4.44 5.11 0.18
N ALA A 318 3.71 5.30 1.30
CA ALA A 318 2.69 4.40 1.78
C ALA A 318 1.47 4.42 0.85
N ASP A 319 1.04 3.23 0.46
CA ASP A 319 -0.22 3.06 -0.24
C ASP A 319 -1.38 3.38 0.69
N ALA A 320 -2.36 4.13 0.19
CA ALA A 320 -3.56 4.47 0.93
C ALA A 320 -4.42 3.22 1.19
N SER A 321 -4.92 3.07 2.40
CA SER A 321 -5.84 2.00 2.77
C SER A 321 -7.26 2.33 2.31
N ILE A 322 -7.56 2.05 1.05
CA ILE A 322 -8.87 2.31 0.42
C ILE A 322 -9.65 1.00 0.29
N GLY A 323 -10.94 1.02 0.59
CA GLY A 323 -11.80 -0.16 0.53
C GLY A 323 -13.19 0.09 1.08
N PHE A 324 -13.85 -1.00 1.47
CA PHE A 324 -15.15 -0.94 2.14
C PHE A 324 -15.19 -1.93 3.32
N SER A 325 -16.18 -1.76 4.20
CA SER A 325 -16.41 -2.66 5.34
C SER A 325 -17.88 -2.99 5.45
N ILE A 326 -18.19 -4.26 5.73
CA ILE A 326 -19.54 -4.81 5.86
C ILE A 326 -19.72 -5.26 7.29
N ALA A 327 -20.65 -4.64 8.01
CA ALA A 327 -21.03 -5.04 9.36
C ALA A 327 -22.33 -5.85 9.32
N SER A 328 -22.34 -7.09 9.83
CA SER A 328 -23.54 -7.93 9.80
C SER A 328 -23.55 -8.98 10.91
N ALA A 329 -24.73 -9.23 11.49
CA ALA A 329 -24.94 -10.33 12.44
C ALA A 329 -24.72 -11.71 11.80
N SER A 330 -24.87 -11.85 10.48
CA SER A 330 -24.57 -13.10 9.77
C SER A 330 -23.10 -13.47 9.78
N LEU A 331 -22.21 -12.49 10.02
CA LEU A 331 -20.77 -12.70 10.15
C LEU A 331 -20.35 -13.10 11.57
N LEU A 332 -21.27 -13.20 12.54
CA LEU A 332 -20.94 -13.77 13.85
C LEU A 332 -20.73 -15.27 13.67
N LEU A 333 -19.49 -15.74 13.69
CA LEU A 333 -19.14 -17.11 13.30
C LEU A 333 -18.10 -17.69 14.26
N ALA A 334 -18.57 -18.26 15.37
CA ALA A 334 -17.70 -18.57 16.51
C ALA A 334 -16.90 -19.86 16.31
N GLN A 335 -17.45 -20.87 15.63
CA GLN A 335 -16.79 -22.18 15.49
C GLN A 335 -17.29 -22.97 14.28
N GLY A 336 -16.66 -24.12 14.05
CA GLY A 336 -17.01 -25.03 12.97
C GLY A 336 -16.35 -24.66 11.63
N VAL A 337 -16.68 -25.41 10.58
CA VAL A 337 -16.26 -25.06 9.23
C VAL A 337 -17.26 -24.04 8.69
N ARG A 338 -16.77 -22.85 8.35
CA ARG A 338 -17.61 -21.70 8.00
C ARG A 338 -17.36 -21.34 6.54
N LYS A 339 -18.37 -21.45 5.69
CA LYS A 339 -18.32 -20.96 4.31
C LYS A 339 -19.10 -19.67 4.23
N ILE A 340 -18.49 -18.65 3.64
CA ILE A 340 -19.06 -17.31 3.55
C ILE A 340 -19.09 -16.92 2.07
N ASP A 341 -20.29 -16.58 1.59
CA ASP A 341 -20.55 -16.13 0.22
C ASP A 341 -21.22 -14.75 0.27
N ILE A 342 -20.53 -13.74 -0.21
CA ILE A 342 -21.00 -12.34 -0.22
C ILE A 342 -21.27 -11.96 -1.67
N GLY A 343 -22.54 -11.79 -2.02
CA GLY A 343 -22.98 -11.23 -3.29
C GLY A 343 -23.12 -9.72 -3.19
N ILE A 344 -22.40 -8.98 -4.02
CA ILE A 344 -22.53 -7.53 -4.18
C ILE A 344 -23.16 -7.27 -5.54
N GLU A 345 -24.43 -6.89 -5.53
CA GLU A 345 -25.18 -6.47 -6.71
C GLU A 345 -24.92 -4.98 -6.95
N LEU A 346 -24.62 -4.65 -8.19
CA LEU A 346 -24.39 -3.29 -8.64
C LEU A 346 -25.55 -2.83 -9.50
N GLU A 347 -25.63 -1.52 -9.73
CA GLU A 347 -26.59 -0.95 -10.66
C GLU A 347 -26.49 -1.63 -12.03
N PRO A 348 -27.62 -2.13 -12.59
CA PRO A 348 -27.58 -2.89 -13.83
C PRO A 348 -27.16 -1.99 -14.99
N VAL A 349 -26.27 -2.50 -15.84
CA VAL A 349 -25.88 -1.80 -17.06
C VAL A 349 -26.97 -1.98 -18.12
N VAL A 350 -27.65 -0.91 -18.49
CA VAL A 350 -28.66 -0.93 -19.57
C VAL A 350 -27.96 -0.92 -20.94
N HIS A 351 -28.38 -1.76 -21.89
CA HIS A 351 -27.77 -1.84 -23.24
C HIS A 351 -27.71 -0.48 -23.96
N SER A 352 -28.75 0.34 -23.84
CA SER A 352 -28.78 1.67 -24.44
C SER A 352 -27.66 2.60 -23.93
N GLU A 353 -27.20 2.41 -22.69
CA GLU A 353 -26.07 3.18 -22.16
C GLU A 353 -24.74 2.70 -22.74
N ILE A 354 -24.59 1.39 -22.96
CA ILE A 354 -23.40 0.82 -23.59
C ILE A 354 -23.29 1.35 -25.02
N ASP A 355 -24.39 1.32 -25.79
CA ASP A 355 -24.42 1.84 -27.16
C ASP A 355 -24.06 3.33 -27.22
N ALA A 356 -24.57 4.12 -26.28
CA ALA A 356 -24.24 5.54 -26.15
C ALA A 356 -22.76 5.76 -25.80
N GLN A 357 -22.21 4.96 -24.87
CA GLN A 357 -20.79 5.03 -24.48
C GLN A 357 -19.87 4.62 -25.63
N VAL A 358 -20.18 3.54 -26.34
CA VAL A 358 -19.44 3.12 -27.54
C VAL A 358 -19.48 4.22 -28.60
N SER A 359 -20.67 4.79 -28.88
CA SER A 359 -20.82 5.89 -29.83
C SER A 359 -19.99 7.12 -29.46
N SER A 360 -19.94 7.48 -28.18
CA SER A 360 -19.09 8.56 -27.66
C SER A 360 -17.60 8.24 -27.87
N LEU A 361 -17.18 7.01 -27.55
CA LEU A 361 -15.81 6.56 -27.66
C LEU A 361 -15.32 6.57 -29.12
N LEU A 362 -16.16 6.15 -30.07
CA LEU A 362 -15.83 6.18 -31.51
C LEU A 362 -15.68 7.61 -32.07
N ARG A 363 -16.35 8.60 -31.45
CA ARG A 363 -16.24 10.02 -31.84
C ARG A 363 -15.03 10.74 -31.24
N CYS A 364 -14.31 10.11 -30.30
CA CYS A 364 -13.18 10.74 -29.64
C CYS A 364 -12.04 11.10 -30.61
N SER A 365 -11.44 12.27 -30.40
CA SER A 365 -10.26 12.76 -31.14
C SER A 365 -9.01 12.91 -30.27
N SER A 366 -9.15 12.81 -28.94
CA SER A 366 -8.04 12.88 -27.98
C SER A 366 -7.71 11.49 -27.41
N GLN A 367 -6.42 11.16 -27.36
CA GLN A 367 -5.94 9.90 -26.78
C GLN A 367 -6.30 9.76 -25.30
N GLN A 368 -6.18 10.84 -24.52
CA GLN A 368 -6.48 10.84 -23.09
C GLN A 368 -7.97 10.58 -22.83
N ILE A 369 -8.85 11.27 -23.57
CA ILE A 369 -10.31 11.10 -23.44
C ILE A 369 -10.71 9.68 -23.85
N PHE A 370 -10.13 9.18 -24.95
CA PHE A 370 -10.37 7.82 -25.40
C PHE A 370 -10.04 6.80 -24.31
N ARG A 371 -8.87 6.90 -23.67
CA ARG A 371 -8.45 6.00 -22.59
C ARG A 371 -9.40 6.04 -21.39
N GLN A 372 -9.79 7.24 -20.95
CA GLN A 372 -10.73 7.40 -19.83
C GLN A 372 -12.11 6.79 -20.13
N GLN A 373 -12.65 7.03 -21.33
CA GLN A 373 -13.93 6.45 -21.75
C GLN A 373 -13.82 4.94 -21.93
N PHE A 374 -12.74 4.47 -22.54
CA PHE A 374 -12.48 3.05 -22.72
C PHE A 374 -12.35 2.33 -21.38
N GLY A 375 -11.61 2.87 -20.41
CA GLY A 375 -11.49 2.31 -19.07
C GLY A 375 -12.83 2.21 -18.35
N SER A 376 -13.68 3.24 -18.46
CA SER A 376 -15.03 3.19 -17.88
C SER A 376 -15.91 2.13 -18.54
N LEU A 377 -15.85 1.99 -19.87
CA LEU A 377 -16.57 0.96 -20.61
C LEU A 377 -16.04 -0.44 -20.28
N PHE A 378 -14.72 -0.58 -20.16
CA PHE A 378 -14.04 -1.83 -19.85
C PHE A 378 -14.35 -2.31 -18.43
N ALA A 379 -14.45 -1.41 -17.45
CA ALA A 379 -14.90 -1.73 -16.10
C ALA A 379 -16.33 -2.35 -16.12
N ARG A 380 -17.25 -1.75 -16.89
CA ARG A 380 -18.61 -2.29 -17.07
C ARG A 380 -18.58 -3.65 -17.78
N TYR A 381 -17.77 -3.79 -18.83
CA TYR A 381 -17.56 -5.05 -19.55
C TYR A 381 -17.07 -6.19 -18.64
N LEU A 382 -16.13 -5.90 -17.73
CA LEU A 382 -15.60 -6.90 -16.79
C LEU A 382 -16.64 -7.32 -15.74
N LEU A 383 -17.52 -6.41 -15.31
CA LEU A 383 -18.49 -6.67 -14.23
C LEU A 383 -19.83 -7.22 -14.72
N SER A 384 -20.11 -7.12 -16.02
CA SER A 384 -21.25 -7.76 -16.67
C SER A 384 -20.95 -9.23 -16.97
N PHE A 385 -21.83 -10.15 -16.57
CA PHE A 385 -21.68 -11.57 -16.91
C PHE A 385 -21.62 -11.80 -18.43
N ASN A 386 -20.65 -12.59 -18.89
CA ASN A 386 -20.32 -12.86 -20.31
C ASN A 386 -19.90 -11.63 -21.14
N GLY A 387 -19.64 -10.49 -20.51
CA GLY A 387 -19.26 -9.26 -21.20
C GLY A 387 -20.42 -8.60 -21.94
N CYS A 388 -20.53 -7.28 -21.80
CA CYS A 388 -21.65 -6.52 -22.35
C CYS A 388 -21.46 -6.05 -23.80
N LEU A 389 -20.33 -6.39 -24.45
CA LEU A 389 -19.95 -5.89 -25.78
C LEU A 389 -20.16 -6.95 -26.87
N SER A 390 -20.88 -6.59 -27.93
CA SER A 390 -21.04 -7.42 -29.12
C SER A 390 -19.73 -7.53 -29.94
N PRO A 391 -19.57 -8.58 -30.77
CA PRO A 391 -18.41 -8.73 -31.65
C PRO A 391 -18.21 -7.53 -32.59
N LEU A 392 -19.30 -6.92 -33.07
CA LEU A 392 -19.27 -5.74 -33.92
C LEU A 392 -18.71 -4.53 -33.17
N GLN A 393 -19.25 -4.23 -31.98
CA GLN A 393 -18.74 -3.13 -31.14
C GLN A 393 -17.27 -3.32 -30.78
N LYS A 394 -16.84 -4.56 -30.45
CA LYS A 394 -15.42 -4.85 -30.22
C LYS A 394 -14.58 -4.47 -31.44
N SER A 395 -14.99 -4.88 -32.65
CA SER A 395 -14.25 -4.56 -33.87
C SER A 395 -14.15 -3.06 -34.16
N GLU A 396 -15.22 -2.30 -33.92
CA GLU A 396 -15.23 -0.84 -34.08
C GLU A 396 -14.31 -0.13 -33.08
N ILE A 397 -14.33 -0.55 -31.81
CA ILE A 397 -13.45 -0.02 -30.77
C ILE A 397 -11.98 -0.28 -31.12
N LEU A 398 -11.66 -1.49 -31.59
CA LEU A 398 -10.29 -1.85 -31.99
C LEU A 398 -9.82 -1.04 -33.19
N SER A 399 -10.66 -0.87 -34.21
CA SER A 399 -10.34 -0.01 -35.36
C SER A 399 -10.09 1.45 -34.95
N LYS A 400 -10.90 1.96 -34.01
CA LYS A 400 -10.71 3.30 -33.46
C LYS A 400 -9.41 3.40 -32.68
N ALA A 401 -9.08 2.43 -31.83
CA ALA A 401 -7.83 2.38 -31.07
C ALA A 401 -6.61 2.39 -32.01
N ASP A 402 -6.62 1.60 -33.07
CA ASP A 402 -5.54 1.55 -34.07
C ASP A 402 -5.34 2.89 -34.79
N SER A 403 -6.42 3.64 -35.02
CA SER A 403 -6.36 4.95 -35.68
C SER A 403 -5.84 6.07 -34.78
N LEU A 404 -6.06 5.97 -33.45
CA LEU A 404 -5.89 7.09 -32.52
C LEU A 404 -4.68 6.93 -31.59
N LEU A 405 -4.36 5.69 -31.19
CA LEU A 405 -3.34 5.40 -30.18
C LEU A 405 -2.01 4.92 -30.79
N PRO A 406 -0.90 5.03 -30.06
CA PRO A 406 0.37 4.40 -30.45
C PRO A 406 0.21 2.88 -30.60
N LYS A 407 1.02 2.27 -31.49
CA LYS A 407 0.95 0.83 -31.82
C LYS A 407 0.99 -0.09 -30.59
N ASN A 408 1.78 0.25 -29.57
CA ASN A 408 1.90 -0.57 -28.37
C ASN A 408 0.60 -0.55 -27.54
N SER A 409 0.05 0.64 -27.29
CA SER A 409 -1.23 0.79 -26.58
C SER A 409 -2.40 0.16 -27.34
N SER A 410 -2.43 0.27 -28.67
CA SER A 410 -3.48 -0.39 -29.46
C SER A 410 -3.40 -1.92 -29.39
N ARG A 411 -2.17 -2.48 -29.42
CA ARG A 411 -1.95 -3.92 -29.22
C ARG A 411 -2.43 -4.41 -27.86
N GLU A 412 -2.23 -3.63 -26.81
CA GLU A 412 -2.69 -3.99 -25.47
C GLU A 412 -4.22 -3.97 -25.38
N ILE A 413 -4.88 -2.96 -25.93
CA ILE A 413 -6.36 -2.94 -26.03
C ILE A 413 -6.89 -4.13 -26.84
N THR A 414 -6.20 -4.46 -27.93
CA THR A 414 -6.51 -5.66 -28.73
C THR A 414 -6.38 -6.92 -27.89
N SER A 415 -5.30 -7.04 -27.11
CA SER A 415 -5.07 -8.15 -26.19
C SER A 415 -6.21 -8.28 -25.16
N LEU A 416 -6.66 -7.17 -24.57
CA LEU A 416 -7.75 -7.17 -23.59
C LEU A 416 -9.10 -7.62 -24.18
N LEU A 417 -9.48 -7.14 -25.37
CA LEU A 417 -10.80 -7.45 -25.94
C LEU A 417 -10.87 -8.78 -26.70
N SER A 418 -9.73 -9.32 -27.13
CA SER A 418 -9.63 -10.57 -27.91
C SER A 418 -9.54 -11.82 -27.04
N GLN A 419 -9.17 -11.68 -25.77
CA GLN A 419 -9.15 -12.80 -24.81
C GLN A 419 -10.56 -13.27 -24.44
N ASP A 420 -10.65 -14.52 -24.00
CA ASP A 420 -11.85 -15.04 -23.36
C ASP A 420 -12.18 -14.19 -22.11
N TRP A 421 -13.44 -13.78 -21.99
CA TRP A 421 -13.88 -12.88 -20.92
C TRP A 421 -13.68 -13.50 -19.54
N GLN A 422 -13.98 -14.79 -19.38
CA GLN A 422 -13.89 -15.47 -18.10
C GLN A 422 -12.42 -15.59 -17.66
N GLY A 423 -11.53 -15.98 -18.57
CA GLY A 423 -10.09 -16.00 -18.33
C GLY A 423 -9.53 -14.62 -17.95
N LEU A 424 -9.97 -13.56 -18.64
CA LEU A 424 -9.56 -12.18 -18.36
C LEU A 424 -10.06 -11.72 -16.98
N PHE A 425 -11.31 -11.99 -16.64
CA PHE A 425 -11.89 -11.67 -15.34
C PHE A 425 -11.06 -12.29 -14.20
N TYR A 426 -10.82 -13.60 -14.23
CA TYR A 426 -10.04 -14.26 -13.19
C TYR A 426 -8.58 -13.82 -13.15
N LYS A 427 -7.99 -13.46 -14.30
CA LYS A 427 -6.62 -12.93 -14.36
C LYS A 427 -6.52 -11.57 -13.65
N LEU A 428 -7.47 -10.67 -13.92
CA LEU A 428 -7.44 -9.29 -13.38
C LEU A 428 -7.98 -9.21 -11.94
N PHE A 429 -8.97 -10.04 -11.57
CA PHE A 429 -9.59 -10.04 -10.24
C PHE A 429 -8.87 -10.94 -9.23
N LYS A 430 -7.74 -11.55 -9.60
CA LYS A 430 -6.97 -12.40 -8.71
C LYS A 430 -6.40 -11.59 -7.53
N LYS A 431 -6.88 -11.89 -6.32
CA LYS A 431 -6.41 -11.30 -5.04
C LYS A 431 -6.44 -9.76 -5.00
N ILE A 432 -7.42 -9.12 -5.66
CA ILE A 432 -7.58 -7.64 -5.71
C ILE A 432 -7.93 -6.97 -4.37
N PHE A 433 -8.32 -7.77 -3.36
CA PHE A 433 -8.65 -7.31 -2.02
C PHE A 433 -7.76 -8.00 -0.98
N CYS A 434 -7.33 -7.24 0.02
CA CYS A 434 -6.93 -7.75 1.31
C CYS A 434 -8.20 -7.83 2.17
N ILE A 435 -8.68 -9.04 2.42
CA ILE A 435 -9.91 -9.29 3.17
C ILE A 435 -9.55 -9.58 4.63
N LYS A 436 -10.18 -8.85 5.55
CA LYS A 436 -10.02 -9.03 7.00
C LYS A 436 -11.36 -9.23 7.68
N LEU A 437 -11.37 -9.98 8.76
CA LEU A 437 -12.53 -10.18 9.63
C LEU A 437 -12.18 -9.77 11.06
N THR A 438 -13.16 -9.26 11.80
CA THR A 438 -13.01 -9.05 13.24
C THR A 438 -12.94 -10.39 13.97
N ALA A 439 -11.97 -10.54 14.86
CA ALA A 439 -11.73 -11.77 15.60
C ALA A 439 -11.30 -11.49 17.04
N GLU A 440 -11.27 -12.53 17.86
CA GLU A 440 -10.99 -12.42 19.30
C GLU A 440 -9.63 -11.76 19.59
N ASN A 441 -8.61 -12.05 18.78
CA ASN A 441 -7.24 -11.54 18.96
C ASN A 441 -6.88 -10.39 17.99
N GLY A 442 -7.87 -9.71 17.39
CA GLY A 442 -7.65 -8.62 16.44
C GLY A 442 -8.25 -8.89 15.06
N TRP A 443 -7.59 -8.44 14.00
CA TRP A 443 -8.05 -8.69 12.63
C TRP A 443 -7.53 -10.02 12.10
N LEU A 444 -8.44 -10.89 11.66
CA LEU A 444 -8.16 -12.13 10.97
C LEU A 444 -8.02 -11.90 9.46
N ASP A 445 -6.83 -12.13 8.90
CA ASP A 445 -6.59 -12.04 7.45
C ASP A 445 -7.10 -13.29 6.71
N VAL A 446 -7.95 -13.09 5.70
CA VAL A 446 -8.45 -14.15 4.81
C VAL A 446 -7.53 -14.28 3.61
N GLN A 447 -6.67 -15.31 3.64
CA GLN A 447 -5.64 -15.50 2.60
C GLN A 447 -6.17 -16.07 1.29
N ASP A 448 -7.17 -16.95 1.38
CA ASP A 448 -7.73 -17.70 0.27
C ASP A 448 -9.21 -17.40 0.10
N TYR A 449 -9.50 -16.62 -0.93
CA TYR A 449 -10.84 -16.30 -1.36
C TYR A 449 -10.90 -16.31 -2.89
N ILE A 450 -12.10 -16.52 -3.40
CA ILE A 450 -12.39 -16.53 -4.83
C ILE A 450 -13.36 -15.38 -5.12
N LEU A 451 -13.07 -14.64 -6.18
CA LEU A 451 -14.01 -13.69 -6.77
C LEU A 451 -14.68 -14.36 -7.96
N LEU A 452 -16.00 -14.37 -7.93
CA LEU A 452 -16.87 -14.91 -8.98
C LEU A 452 -17.73 -13.78 -9.55
N PRO A 453 -18.16 -13.88 -10.82
CA PRO A 453 -19.22 -13.00 -11.31
C PRO A 453 -20.53 -13.22 -10.55
N TYR A 454 -21.38 -12.19 -10.49
CA TYR A 454 -22.57 -12.21 -9.62
C TYR A 454 -23.65 -13.22 -10.02
N SER A 455 -23.92 -13.39 -11.31
CA SER A 455 -24.96 -14.28 -11.85
C SER A 455 -24.36 -15.25 -12.86
N GLU A 456 -24.80 -16.51 -12.83
CA GLU A 456 -24.59 -17.49 -13.92
C GLU A 456 -25.80 -17.54 -14.88
N ASP A 457 -26.91 -16.88 -14.52
CA ASP A 457 -28.16 -16.88 -15.28
C ASP A 457 -28.11 -15.82 -16.39
N VAL A 458 -28.00 -16.29 -17.63
CA VAL A 458 -27.94 -15.47 -18.86
C VAL A 458 -29.21 -14.61 -19.04
N GLN A 459 -30.36 -15.03 -18.49
CA GLN A 459 -31.63 -14.33 -18.64
C GLN A 459 -31.74 -13.10 -17.73
N ARG A 460 -31.08 -13.13 -16.56
CA ARG A 460 -31.06 -12.02 -15.60
C ARG A 460 -29.68 -11.36 -15.66
N GLN A 461 -29.55 -10.37 -16.54
CA GLN A 461 -28.33 -9.55 -16.72
C GLN A 461 -28.03 -8.71 -15.47
N ARG A 462 -27.64 -9.36 -14.38
CA ARG A 462 -27.22 -8.70 -13.15
C ARG A 462 -25.72 -8.41 -13.22
N THR A 463 -25.35 -7.21 -12.81
CA THR A 463 -23.97 -6.73 -12.76
C THR A 463 -23.52 -6.79 -11.32
N GLY A 464 -22.30 -7.27 -11.07
CA GLY A 464 -21.79 -7.37 -9.70
C GLY A 464 -20.68 -8.38 -9.54
N LEU A 465 -20.37 -8.69 -8.29
CA LEU A 465 -19.33 -9.61 -7.90
C LEU A 465 -19.72 -10.41 -6.67
N ARG A 466 -19.23 -11.65 -6.59
CA ARG A 466 -19.39 -12.52 -5.44
C ARG A 466 -18.03 -12.87 -4.86
N ILE A 467 -17.88 -12.68 -3.56
CA ILE A 467 -16.69 -13.04 -2.80
C ILE A 467 -17.03 -14.32 -2.04
N SER A 468 -16.26 -15.38 -2.24
CA SER A 468 -16.45 -16.68 -1.59
C SER A 468 -15.18 -17.12 -0.90
N PHE A 469 -15.27 -17.52 0.37
CA PHE A 469 -14.15 -18.09 1.11
C PHE A 469 -14.62 -19.03 2.22
N SER A 470 -13.69 -19.77 2.80
CA SER A 470 -13.97 -20.73 3.87
C SER A 470 -12.98 -20.58 5.01
N LEU A 471 -13.48 -20.61 6.24
CA LEU A 471 -12.69 -20.65 7.46
C LEU A 471 -12.73 -22.07 8.03
N GLY A 472 -11.56 -22.64 8.28
CA GLY A 472 -11.43 -23.97 8.88
C GLY A 472 -11.87 -23.99 10.35
N GLN A 473 -11.95 -25.18 10.94
CA GLN A 473 -12.37 -25.35 12.33
C GLN A 473 -11.36 -24.77 13.35
N GLU A 474 -10.08 -24.78 13.01
CA GLU A 474 -8.98 -24.27 13.86
C GLU A 474 -8.80 -22.74 13.79
N VAL A 475 -9.49 -22.08 12.86
CA VAL A 475 -9.42 -20.63 12.72
C VAL A 475 -10.22 -19.99 13.85
N GLU A 476 -9.70 -18.92 14.44
CA GLU A 476 -10.31 -18.25 15.59
C GLU A 476 -11.77 -17.76 15.31
N PRO A 477 -12.56 -17.53 16.38
CA PRO A 477 -13.93 -17.03 16.27
C PRO A 477 -14.00 -15.66 15.58
N VAL A 478 -14.99 -15.47 14.70
CA VAL A 478 -15.33 -14.14 14.18
C VAL A 478 -16.24 -13.45 15.19
N THR A 479 -15.75 -12.38 15.81
CA THR A 479 -16.40 -11.69 16.93
C THR A 479 -16.90 -10.30 16.52
N PRO A 480 -17.80 -9.68 17.30
CA PRO A 480 -18.15 -8.27 17.15
C PRO A 480 -16.93 -7.33 17.10
N TYR A 481 -17.04 -6.24 16.34
CA TYR A 481 -16.03 -5.19 16.35
C TYR A 481 -15.91 -4.57 17.75
N ASN A 482 -14.67 -4.35 18.16
CA ASN A 482 -14.30 -3.68 19.41
C ASN A 482 -13.10 -2.78 19.11
N ALA A 483 -13.24 -1.47 19.36
CA ALA A 483 -12.21 -0.47 19.06
C ALA A 483 -10.89 -0.71 19.82
N ASP A 484 -10.95 -1.24 21.04
CA ASP A 484 -9.76 -1.53 21.85
C ASP A 484 -8.96 -2.73 21.30
N VAL A 485 -9.64 -3.69 20.67
CA VAL A 485 -9.04 -4.92 20.11
C VAL A 485 -8.61 -4.73 18.66
N HIS A 486 -9.44 -4.07 17.86
CA HIS A 486 -9.29 -3.98 16.41
C HIS A 486 -8.70 -2.63 15.95
N GLY A 487 -8.67 -1.61 16.83
CA GLY A 487 -8.32 -0.25 16.47
C GLY A 487 -9.31 0.38 15.48
N GLY A 488 -9.04 1.63 15.06
CA GLY A 488 -9.89 2.38 14.14
C GLY A 488 -11.07 3.08 14.83
N GLN A 489 -12.03 3.56 14.02
CA GLN A 489 -13.15 4.39 14.48
C GLN A 489 -14.50 3.91 13.92
N LEU A 490 -14.68 2.59 13.71
CA LEU A 490 -15.95 2.07 13.21
C LEU A 490 -17.02 2.14 14.31
N GLN A 491 -18.16 2.78 14.01
CA GLN A 491 -19.29 2.88 14.95
C GLN A 491 -20.23 1.68 14.81
N THR A 492 -19.77 0.49 15.18
CA THR A 492 -20.58 -0.74 15.11
C THR A 492 -20.21 -1.75 16.19
N GLU A 493 -21.21 -2.50 16.67
CA GLU A 493 -21.06 -3.64 17.60
C GLU A 493 -21.37 -4.97 16.89
N LEU A 494 -21.36 -4.97 15.56
CA LEU A 494 -21.50 -6.18 14.75
C LEU A 494 -20.11 -6.67 14.31
N PRO A 495 -19.96 -7.96 13.98
CA PRO A 495 -18.78 -8.44 13.30
C PRO A 495 -18.63 -7.74 11.94
N VAL A 496 -17.38 -7.44 11.57
CA VAL A 496 -17.05 -6.66 10.39
C VAL A 496 -16.15 -7.47 9.46
N LEU A 497 -16.52 -7.53 8.19
CA LEU A 497 -15.66 -7.91 7.10
C LEU A 497 -15.15 -6.67 6.38
N GLN A 498 -13.84 -6.48 6.35
CA GLN A 498 -13.18 -5.38 5.67
C GLN A 498 -12.54 -5.87 4.38
N CYS A 499 -12.82 -5.20 3.27
CA CYS A 499 -12.22 -5.45 1.96
C CYS A 499 -11.40 -4.21 1.56
N LEU A 500 -10.08 -4.26 1.78
CA LEU A 500 -9.17 -3.21 1.33
C LEU A 500 -8.61 -3.56 -0.05
N ILE A 501 -8.37 -2.57 -0.90
CA ILE A 501 -7.68 -2.77 -2.16
C ILE A 501 -6.27 -3.29 -1.88
N ASN A 502 -5.88 -4.37 -2.56
CA ASN A 502 -4.53 -4.89 -2.49
C ASN A 502 -3.63 -4.14 -3.48
N PRO A 503 -2.63 -3.36 -3.02
CA PRO A 503 -1.74 -2.61 -3.91
C PRO A 503 -0.70 -3.49 -4.61
N GLN A 504 -0.56 -4.77 -4.25
CA GLN A 504 0.41 -5.69 -4.85
C GLN A 504 -0.16 -6.52 -6.00
N THR A 505 -1.36 -6.19 -6.48
CA THR A 505 -1.95 -6.88 -7.63
C THR A 505 -1.34 -6.44 -8.96
N ASN A 506 -1.46 -7.32 -9.95
CA ASN A 506 -1.07 -7.03 -11.34
C ASN A 506 -1.93 -5.94 -12.00
N PHE A 507 -3.10 -5.67 -11.43
CA PHE A 507 -4.01 -4.65 -11.90
C PHE A 507 -4.62 -3.94 -10.70
N TYR A 508 -4.44 -2.62 -10.62
CA TYR A 508 -4.96 -1.84 -9.50
C TYR A 508 -6.47 -1.58 -9.65
N PRO A 509 -7.33 -2.18 -8.80
CA PRO A 509 -8.75 -2.32 -9.09
C PRO A 509 -9.59 -1.06 -8.83
N TYR A 510 -9.02 -0.01 -8.22
CA TYR A 510 -9.76 1.18 -7.82
C TYR A 510 -10.59 1.78 -8.96
N SER A 511 -9.99 1.93 -10.14
CA SER A 511 -10.66 2.52 -11.30
C SER A 511 -11.81 1.66 -11.84
N ILE A 512 -11.84 0.36 -11.54
CA ILE A 512 -13.00 -0.49 -11.84
C ILE A 512 -14.18 -0.06 -10.97
N PHE A 513 -13.93 0.11 -9.67
CA PHE A 513 -15.00 0.26 -8.67
C PHE A 513 -15.43 1.70 -8.38
N ARG A 514 -14.61 2.71 -8.73
CA ARG A 514 -14.82 4.11 -8.33
C ARG A 514 -16.19 4.73 -8.65
N ASN A 515 -16.87 4.25 -9.69
CA ASN A 515 -18.11 4.83 -10.22
C ASN A 515 -19.31 3.87 -10.07
N LEU A 516 -19.20 2.83 -9.25
CA LEU A 516 -20.22 1.81 -9.15
C LEU A 516 -21.10 2.04 -7.93
N VAL A 517 -22.40 1.94 -8.14
CA VAL A 517 -23.42 2.04 -7.08
C VAL A 517 -23.84 0.64 -6.69
N ILE A 518 -23.76 0.33 -5.39
CA ILE A 518 -24.25 -0.93 -4.82
C ILE A 518 -25.77 -0.85 -4.69
N THR A 519 -26.49 -1.82 -5.27
CA THR A 519 -27.96 -1.89 -5.20
C THR A 519 -28.44 -2.88 -4.15
N SER A 520 -27.71 -3.98 -3.98
CA SER A 520 -28.03 -5.02 -3.00
C SER A 520 -26.76 -5.69 -2.52
N LEU A 521 -26.78 -6.14 -1.27
CA LEU A 521 -25.72 -6.91 -0.66
C LEU A 521 -26.35 -8.11 0.02
N GLN A 522 -25.97 -9.31 -0.41
CA GLN A 522 -26.46 -10.56 0.12
C GLN A 522 -25.31 -11.32 0.79
N ILE A 523 -25.47 -11.66 2.06
CA ILE A 523 -24.49 -12.47 2.80
C ILE A 523 -25.12 -13.83 3.05
N ASN A 524 -24.53 -14.88 2.49
CA ASN A 524 -24.91 -16.25 2.78
C ASN A 524 -23.79 -16.92 3.57
N VAL A 525 -24.17 -17.63 4.63
CA VAL A 525 -23.25 -18.44 5.42
C VAL A 525 -23.74 -19.87 5.51
N ASP A 526 -22.82 -20.82 5.35
CA ASP A 526 -23.05 -22.26 5.52
C ASP A 526 -22.02 -22.76 6.54
N VAL A 527 -22.49 -23.11 7.72
CA VAL A 527 -21.65 -23.47 8.87
C VAL A 527 -21.96 -24.89 9.29
N SER A 528 -20.92 -25.70 9.48
CA SER A 528 -21.06 -27.07 9.97
C SER A 528 -20.23 -27.35 11.23
N GLY A 529 -20.77 -28.24 12.07
CA GLY A 529 -20.09 -28.72 13.26
C GLY A 529 -20.10 -27.77 14.46
N VAL A 530 -21.17 -26.98 14.63
CA VAL A 530 -21.37 -26.13 15.81
C VAL A 530 -21.64 -27.00 17.04
N LYS A 531 -20.83 -26.86 18.10
CA LYS A 531 -20.85 -27.71 19.31
C LYS A 531 -21.26 -26.98 20.59
N ASN A 532 -20.88 -25.72 20.72
CA ASN A 532 -21.23 -24.87 21.85
C ASN A 532 -22.74 -24.57 21.85
N LEU A 533 -23.50 -25.35 22.61
CA LEU A 533 -24.95 -25.23 22.75
C LEU A 533 -25.30 -25.09 24.22
N GLN A 534 -26.30 -24.28 24.52
CA GLN A 534 -27.00 -24.41 25.79
C GLN A 534 -28.03 -25.51 25.67
N ALA A 535 -28.07 -26.39 26.66
CA ALA A 535 -28.90 -27.58 26.66
C ALA A 535 -29.66 -27.67 27.98
N TYR A 536 -30.94 -28.02 27.93
CA TYR A 536 -31.81 -28.14 29.09
C TYR A 536 -32.76 -29.33 28.91
N ASN A 537 -33.16 -29.95 30.01
CA ASN A 537 -34.31 -30.85 30.06
C ASN A 537 -35.19 -30.46 31.26
N HIS A 538 -36.17 -31.29 31.60
CA HIS A 538 -37.06 -31.06 32.75
C HIS A 538 -36.36 -31.13 34.13
N HIS A 539 -35.13 -31.63 34.20
CA HIS A 539 -34.31 -31.65 35.42
C HIS A 539 -33.37 -30.44 35.54
N GLY A 540 -33.26 -29.60 34.50
CA GLY A 540 -32.41 -28.41 34.50
C GLY A 540 -31.43 -28.36 33.34
N GLN A 541 -30.37 -27.57 33.51
CA GLN A 541 -29.32 -27.38 32.50
C GLN A 541 -28.44 -28.63 32.37
N LEU A 542 -28.11 -28.98 31.14
CA LEU A 542 -27.28 -30.11 30.75
C LEU A 542 -25.91 -29.62 30.28
N ASP A 543 -24.90 -30.48 30.41
CA ASP A 543 -23.54 -30.27 29.89
C ASP A 543 -23.36 -31.12 28.61
N PRO A 544 -23.51 -30.52 27.39
CA PRO A 544 -23.42 -31.28 26.14
C PRO A 544 -21.97 -31.68 25.79
N SER A 545 -20.97 -31.32 26.60
CA SER A 545 -19.59 -31.78 26.42
C SER A 545 -19.35 -33.23 26.86
N LYS A 546 -20.33 -33.84 27.55
CA LYS A 546 -20.29 -35.22 28.06
C LYS A 546 -21.55 -35.97 27.64
N PRO A 547 -21.54 -37.32 27.62
CA PRO A 547 -22.74 -38.08 27.37
C PRO A 547 -23.88 -37.72 28.35
N PHE A 548 -25.06 -37.40 27.83
CA PHE A 548 -26.19 -36.93 28.63
C PHE A 548 -27.52 -37.57 28.22
N GLN A 549 -28.52 -37.51 29.10
CA GLN A 549 -29.87 -38.02 28.85
C GLN A 549 -30.80 -36.88 28.42
N PRO A 550 -31.06 -36.69 27.11
CA PRO A 550 -31.83 -35.54 26.60
C PRO A 550 -33.25 -35.49 27.19
N PHE A 551 -33.85 -36.66 27.39
CA PHE A 551 -35.20 -36.81 27.93
C PHE A 551 -35.21 -37.23 29.41
N GLY A 552 -34.14 -36.93 30.16
CA GLY A 552 -34.02 -37.27 31.58
C GLY A 552 -33.82 -38.78 31.86
N PRO A 553 -33.59 -39.18 33.11
CA PRO A 553 -33.34 -40.57 33.50
C PRO A 553 -34.56 -41.48 33.34
N LEU A 554 -35.76 -40.95 33.59
CA LEU A 554 -37.05 -41.66 33.51
C LEU A 554 -37.96 -40.94 32.51
N PRO A 555 -37.69 -41.06 31.19
CA PRO A 555 -38.50 -40.42 30.16
C PRO A 555 -39.93 -40.96 30.17
N GLY A 556 -40.89 -40.08 29.91
CA GLY A 556 -42.30 -40.40 29.67
C GLY A 556 -42.84 -39.65 28.45
N GLY A 557 -44.13 -39.81 28.17
CA GLY A 557 -44.81 -39.04 27.13
C GLY A 557 -44.66 -37.53 27.35
N ASN A 558 -44.15 -36.82 26.34
CA ASN A 558 -43.85 -35.38 26.35
C ASN A 558 -42.59 -34.95 27.11
N SER A 559 -41.70 -35.88 27.51
CA SER A 559 -40.35 -35.48 27.94
C SER A 559 -39.66 -34.69 26.83
N TYR A 560 -38.99 -33.60 27.19
CA TYR A 560 -38.40 -32.69 26.23
C TYR A 560 -36.93 -32.40 26.54
N PHE A 561 -36.23 -32.06 25.45
CA PHE A 561 -34.88 -31.56 25.40
C PHE A 561 -34.91 -30.19 24.70
N ILE A 562 -34.43 -29.16 25.37
CA ILE A 562 -34.32 -27.81 24.83
C ILE A 562 -32.87 -27.52 24.53
N PHE A 563 -32.59 -26.94 23.38
CA PHE A 563 -31.26 -26.46 23.04
C PHE A 563 -31.31 -25.08 22.37
N GLY A 564 -30.25 -24.31 22.52
CA GLY A 564 -30.12 -22.99 21.92
C GLY A 564 -28.66 -22.62 21.71
N ASN A 565 -28.41 -21.74 20.75
CA ASN A 565 -27.10 -21.20 20.48
C ASN A 565 -27.23 -19.72 20.14
N TYR A 566 -26.43 -18.89 20.81
CA TYR A 566 -26.49 -17.44 20.69
C TYR A 566 -26.19 -16.97 19.25
N GLU A 567 -25.17 -17.57 18.64
CA GLU A 567 -24.76 -17.28 17.27
C GLU A 567 -25.87 -17.57 16.24
N LEU A 568 -26.58 -18.69 16.36
CA LEU A 568 -27.70 -19.06 15.48
C LEU A 568 -28.91 -18.18 15.74
N ALA A 569 -29.20 -17.87 17.00
CA ALA A 569 -30.36 -17.08 17.41
C ALA A 569 -30.35 -15.64 16.83
N ARG A 570 -29.18 -15.13 16.43
CA ARG A 570 -29.01 -13.79 15.82
C ARG A 570 -29.20 -13.76 14.31
N LYS A 571 -29.45 -14.90 13.66
CA LYS A 571 -29.47 -15.01 12.20
C LYS A 571 -30.84 -15.41 11.68
N GLN A 572 -31.15 -14.95 10.47
CA GLN A 572 -32.27 -15.47 9.70
C GLN A 572 -31.83 -16.79 9.07
N LEU A 573 -32.16 -17.89 9.73
CA LEU A 573 -31.83 -19.23 9.26
C LEU A 573 -32.71 -19.61 8.06
N LEU A 574 -32.10 -20.31 7.10
CA LEU A 574 -32.77 -20.93 5.95
C LEU A 574 -32.97 -22.42 6.16
N GLU A 575 -31.96 -23.07 6.74
CA GLU A 575 -31.90 -24.51 7.01
C GLU A 575 -31.14 -24.73 8.31
N LEU A 576 -31.62 -25.65 9.15
CA LEU A 576 -30.93 -26.12 10.36
C LEU A 576 -30.91 -27.65 10.36
N LYS A 577 -29.73 -28.25 10.49
CA LYS A 577 -29.55 -29.70 10.66
C LYS A 577 -29.00 -29.99 12.04
N ILE A 578 -29.67 -30.88 12.75
CA ILE A 578 -29.25 -31.38 14.05
C ILE A 578 -28.68 -32.77 13.84
N HIS A 579 -27.41 -32.94 14.17
CA HIS A 579 -26.76 -34.25 14.22
C HIS A 579 -26.78 -34.75 15.66
N LEU A 580 -27.38 -35.92 15.84
CA LEU A 580 -27.52 -36.61 17.11
C LEU A 580 -26.65 -37.87 17.08
N ASP A 581 -25.70 -37.98 18.00
CA ASP A 581 -24.90 -39.18 18.21
C ASP A 581 -25.42 -39.93 19.44
N TRP A 582 -26.16 -41.01 19.20
CA TRP A 582 -26.78 -41.83 20.23
C TRP A 582 -25.82 -42.91 20.76
N GLY A 583 -25.68 -42.94 22.08
CA GLY A 583 -25.01 -43.98 22.86
C GLY A 583 -25.99 -44.87 23.62
N GLY A 584 -25.48 -46.02 24.07
CA GLY A 584 -26.24 -46.98 24.87
C GLY A 584 -27.28 -47.79 24.10
N LEU A 585 -27.25 -47.79 22.76
CA LEU A 585 -28.19 -48.51 21.89
C LEU A 585 -28.06 -50.05 21.97
N PRO A 586 -29.11 -50.82 21.61
CA PRO A 586 -29.06 -52.28 21.63
C PRO A 586 -28.08 -52.81 20.57
N ARG A 587 -27.26 -53.79 20.95
CA ARG A 587 -26.20 -54.35 20.08
C ARG A 587 -26.68 -55.53 19.24
N ASP A 588 -27.77 -56.16 19.64
CA ASP A 588 -28.31 -57.34 18.98
C ASP A 588 -28.96 -57.01 17.63
N ALA A 589 -28.96 -57.97 16.70
CA ALA A 589 -29.66 -57.82 15.43
C ALA A 589 -31.16 -57.64 15.68
N GLY A 590 -31.79 -56.67 15.00
CA GLY A 590 -33.18 -56.27 15.27
C GLY A 590 -33.36 -55.11 16.25
N GLY A 591 -32.28 -54.66 16.92
CA GLY A 591 -32.28 -53.40 17.67
C GLY A 591 -33.26 -53.38 18.84
N PHE A 592 -34.15 -52.38 18.86
CA PHE A 592 -35.12 -52.23 19.94
C PHE A 592 -36.19 -53.34 19.93
N ASP A 593 -36.56 -53.88 18.77
CA ASP A 593 -37.62 -54.91 18.65
C ASP A 593 -37.18 -56.19 19.37
N GLU A 594 -35.91 -56.57 19.21
CA GLU A 594 -35.30 -57.73 19.89
C GLU A 594 -35.08 -57.46 21.39
N TYR A 595 -34.60 -56.26 21.76
CA TYR A 595 -34.35 -55.92 23.16
C TYR A 595 -35.63 -55.94 24.01
N TYR A 596 -36.73 -55.45 23.44
CA TYR A 596 -38.03 -55.34 24.11
C TYR A 596 -39.02 -56.46 23.72
N HIS A 597 -38.57 -57.58 23.15
CA HIS A 597 -39.46 -58.66 22.66
C HIS A 597 -40.42 -59.23 23.73
N ALA A 598 -40.07 -59.11 25.01
CA ALA A 598 -40.87 -59.60 26.15
C ALA A 598 -41.91 -58.58 26.66
N TYR A 599 -41.92 -57.36 26.11
CA TYR A 599 -42.86 -56.30 26.47
C TYR A 599 -44.17 -56.45 25.70
N GLU A 600 -45.27 -56.00 26.30
CA GLU A 600 -46.58 -56.01 25.64
C GLU A 600 -46.65 -54.95 24.53
N THR A 601 -46.00 -53.81 24.75
CA THR A 601 -45.80 -52.75 23.75
C THR A 601 -44.70 -53.16 22.76
N ARG A 602 -44.96 -53.01 21.46
CA ARG A 602 -43.97 -53.29 20.41
C ARG A 602 -43.03 -52.11 20.20
N TYR A 603 -41.81 -52.20 20.71
CA TYR A 603 -40.77 -51.16 20.54
C TYR A 603 -39.88 -51.43 19.33
N GLY A 604 -40.38 -51.16 18.13
CA GLY A 604 -39.55 -51.16 16.92
C GLY A 604 -38.66 -49.90 16.82
N ASN A 605 -37.59 -49.97 16.03
CA ASN A 605 -36.66 -48.84 15.84
C ASN A 605 -37.34 -47.53 15.36
N SER A 606 -38.45 -47.63 14.62
CA SER A 606 -39.20 -46.50 14.07
C SER A 606 -40.34 -45.99 14.96
N VAL A 607 -40.60 -46.64 16.10
CA VAL A 607 -41.73 -46.31 17.00
C VAL A 607 -41.42 -45.08 17.84
N PHE A 608 -40.14 -44.82 18.13
CA PHE A 608 -39.69 -43.64 18.85
C PHE A 608 -39.77 -42.40 17.95
N LYS A 609 -40.73 -41.52 18.23
CA LYS A 609 -40.98 -40.30 17.47
C LYS A 609 -40.58 -39.06 18.25
N GLY A 610 -39.85 -38.19 17.59
CA GLY A 610 -39.50 -36.85 18.03
C GLY A 610 -40.36 -35.81 17.32
N ALA A 611 -40.66 -34.74 18.02
CA ALA A 611 -41.27 -33.53 17.48
C ALA A 611 -40.39 -32.33 17.80
N LEU A 612 -40.18 -31.44 16.82
CA LEU A 612 -39.40 -30.22 17.02
C LEU A 612 -40.29 -28.98 17.00
N SER A 613 -40.04 -28.07 17.93
CA SER A 613 -40.65 -26.73 17.98
C SER A 613 -39.57 -25.68 18.23
N ALA A 614 -39.75 -24.47 17.73
CA ALA A 614 -38.91 -23.31 17.98
C ALA A 614 -39.63 -22.33 18.92
N LEU A 615 -38.90 -21.70 19.82
CA LEU A 615 -39.42 -20.66 20.69
C LEU A 615 -39.50 -19.35 19.89
N THR A 616 -40.72 -18.83 19.73
CA THR A 616 -41.00 -17.62 18.96
C THR A 616 -41.98 -16.76 19.73
N ASP A 617 -41.56 -15.55 20.08
CA ASP A 617 -42.37 -14.58 20.83
C ASP A 617 -42.95 -15.19 22.14
N GLY A 618 -42.16 -16.03 22.82
CA GLY A 618 -42.51 -16.69 24.09
C GLY A 618 -43.39 -17.94 23.95
N ARG A 619 -43.69 -18.39 22.72
CA ARG A 619 -44.50 -19.58 22.45
C ARG A 619 -43.71 -20.60 21.61
N TRP A 620 -43.95 -21.88 21.86
CA TRP A 620 -43.35 -22.95 21.08
C TRP A 620 -44.14 -23.15 19.79
N MET A 621 -43.54 -22.87 18.64
CA MET A 621 -44.16 -22.99 17.32
C MET A 621 -43.47 -24.10 16.50
N PRO A 622 -44.20 -24.91 15.73
CA PRO A 622 -45.66 -25.00 15.72
C PRO A 622 -46.20 -25.59 17.03
N ASP A 623 -47.34 -25.08 17.51
CA ASP A 623 -48.08 -25.56 18.68
C ASP A 623 -49.23 -26.51 18.31
N ASP A 624 -49.70 -26.46 17.07
CA ASP A 624 -50.76 -27.33 16.54
C ASP A 624 -50.24 -28.72 16.15
N ALA A 625 -50.80 -29.77 16.77
CA ALA A 625 -50.45 -31.18 16.54
C ALA A 625 -50.53 -31.64 15.06
N GLY A 626 -51.32 -30.97 14.22
CA GLY A 626 -51.43 -31.26 12.79
C GLY A 626 -50.32 -30.64 11.91
N THR A 627 -49.54 -29.71 12.47
CA THR A 627 -48.46 -28.99 11.76
C THR A 627 -47.07 -29.30 12.30
N ILE A 628 -46.98 -30.00 13.43
CA ILE A 628 -45.72 -30.47 14.01
C ILE A 628 -45.20 -31.66 13.20
N ASP A 629 -44.09 -31.43 12.49
CA ASP A 629 -43.38 -32.47 11.76
C ASP A 629 -42.78 -33.50 12.75
N CYS A 630 -43.38 -34.68 12.80
CA CYS A 630 -42.88 -35.80 13.60
C CYS A 630 -41.87 -36.64 12.80
N PHE A 631 -40.77 -37.02 13.42
CA PHE A 631 -39.72 -37.82 12.79
C PHE A 631 -39.26 -38.98 13.67
N ASN A 632 -38.64 -39.99 13.07
CA ASN A 632 -38.03 -41.08 13.85
C ASN A 632 -36.80 -40.55 14.59
N LEU A 633 -36.72 -40.77 15.90
CA LEU A 633 -35.53 -40.41 16.68
C LEU A 633 -34.31 -41.25 16.34
N PHE A 634 -34.54 -42.46 15.83
CA PHE A 634 -33.49 -43.40 15.47
C PHE A 634 -33.61 -43.83 14.00
N GLU A 635 -32.47 -44.21 13.42
CA GLU A 635 -32.38 -44.86 12.11
C GLU A 635 -31.99 -46.32 12.26
N THR A 636 -32.32 -47.12 11.26
CA THR A 636 -31.96 -48.54 11.22
C THR A 636 -30.81 -48.73 10.24
N GLU A 637 -29.77 -49.44 10.64
CA GLU A 637 -28.64 -49.78 9.78
C GLU A 637 -29.10 -50.69 8.62
N PRO A 638 -28.63 -50.47 7.38
CA PRO A 638 -29.02 -51.29 6.23
C PRO A 638 -28.70 -52.78 6.38
N SER A 639 -27.66 -53.11 7.14
CA SER A 639 -27.21 -54.48 7.41
C SER A 639 -27.56 -54.92 8.84
N GLY A 640 -28.48 -55.87 9.00
CA GLY A 640 -28.73 -56.54 10.29
C GLY A 640 -29.76 -55.89 11.22
N GLY A 641 -30.46 -54.84 10.77
CA GLY A 641 -31.62 -54.28 11.48
C GLY A 641 -31.28 -53.59 12.82
N ARG A 642 -30.00 -53.31 13.06
CA ARG A 642 -29.52 -52.60 14.24
C ARG A 642 -29.90 -51.13 14.21
N VAL A 643 -29.85 -50.48 15.37
CA VAL A 643 -30.09 -49.04 15.49
C VAL A 643 -28.80 -48.30 15.15
N ALA A 644 -28.86 -47.37 14.19
CA ALA A 644 -27.74 -46.51 13.85
C ALA A 644 -27.49 -45.50 14.97
N ALA A 645 -26.22 -45.29 15.33
CA ALA A 645 -25.82 -44.31 16.34
C ALA A 645 -26.10 -42.87 15.88
N ASN A 646 -25.83 -42.56 14.61
CA ASN A 646 -25.98 -41.22 14.07
C ASN A 646 -27.38 -41.01 13.50
N LYS A 647 -28.00 -39.89 13.85
CA LYS A 647 -29.25 -39.41 13.26
C LYS A 647 -29.10 -37.95 12.85
N VAL A 648 -29.50 -37.62 11.62
CA VAL A 648 -29.59 -36.24 11.15
C VAL A 648 -31.06 -35.83 11.05
N VAL A 649 -31.39 -34.69 11.64
CA VAL A 649 -32.73 -34.08 11.57
C VAL A 649 -32.59 -32.74 10.89
N ALA A 650 -33.16 -32.59 9.69
CA ALA A 650 -33.16 -31.34 8.95
C ALA A 650 -34.46 -30.58 9.15
N ILE A 651 -34.36 -29.26 9.33
CA ILE A 651 -35.47 -28.35 9.59
C ILE A 651 -35.40 -27.23 8.56
N ASN A 652 -36.40 -27.21 7.68
CA ASN A 652 -36.52 -26.25 6.59
C ASN A 652 -37.77 -25.39 6.81
N ARG A 653 -37.82 -24.69 7.94
CA ARG A 653 -38.96 -23.85 8.34
C ARG A 653 -38.48 -22.44 8.73
N PRO A 654 -38.05 -21.62 7.74
CA PRO A 654 -37.52 -20.28 7.99
C PRO A 654 -38.52 -19.37 8.73
N ASP A 655 -39.83 -19.60 8.54
CA ASP A 655 -40.92 -18.85 9.19
C ASP A 655 -40.85 -18.88 10.73
N TYR A 656 -40.25 -19.91 11.31
CA TYR A 656 -40.12 -20.07 12.76
C TYR A 656 -38.78 -19.55 13.30
N PHE A 657 -37.85 -19.17 12.43
CA PHE A 657 -36.55 -18.67 12.83
C PHE A 657 -36.58 -17.14 12.84
N LYS A 658 -37.05 -16.56 13.94
CA LYS A 658 -37.00 -15.10 14.16
C LYS A 658 -35.71 -14.72 14.90
N PRO A 659 -34.86 -13.85 14.34
CA PRO A 659 -33.66 -13.39 15.01
C PRO A 659 -33.96 -12.67 16.32
N ILE A 660 -33.08 -12.82 17.30
CA ILE A 660 -33.02 -11.94 18.47
C ILE A 660 -32.46 -10.57 18.09
N ASP A 661 -32.68 -9.56 18.94
CA ASP A 661 -32.13 -8.22 18.73
C ASP A 661 -30.60 -8.27 18.66
N ALA A 662 -30.01 -7.53 17.73
CA ALA A 662 -28.57 -7.41 17.58
C ALA A 662 -27.87 -6.84 18.83
N ARG A 663 -28.58 -6.07 19.67
CA ARG A 663 -28.04 -5.52 20.92
C ARG A 663 -28.17 -6.48 22.11
N PHE A 664 -28.81 -7.63 21.92
CA PHE A 664 -29.00 -8.60 23.01
C PHE A 664 -27.65 -9.24 23.37
N PRO A 665 -27.14 -9.07 24.60
CA PRO A 665 -25.80 -9.54 24.97
C PRO A 665 -25.76 -11.06 25.15
N GLU A 666 -24.61 -11.67 24.82
CA GLU A 666 -24.42 -13.12 24.95
C GLU A 666 -24.55 -13.61 26.40
N SER A 667 -24.10 -12.81 27.38
CA SER A 667 -24.19 -13.11 28.81
C SER A 667 -25.62 -13.33 29.30
N ASP A 668 -26.60 -12.70 28.64
CA ASP A 668 -28.01 -12.78 29.01
C ASP A 668 -28.75 -13.85 28.22
N PHE A 669 -28.09 -14.48 27.24
CA PHE A 669 -28.67 -15.58 26.48
C PHE A 669 -28.74 -16.81 27.38
N LYS A 670 -29.91 -17.08 27.95
CA LYS A 670 -30.20 -18.27 28.75
C LYS A 670 -31.66 -18.66 28.65
N TYR A 671 -31.94 -19.95 28.82
CA TYR A 671 -33.32 -20.41 28.87
C TYR A 671 -33.89 -20.20 30.27
N ASP A 672 -34.68 -19.14 30.42
CA ASP A 672 -35.44 -18.84 31.64
C ASP A 672 -36.87 -18.35 31.29
N LEU A 673 -37.63 -17.91 32.29
CA LEU A 673 -39.00 -17.42 32.10
C LEU A 673 -39.10 -16.15 31.22
N LYS A 674 -37.99 -15.47 30.95
CA LYS A 674 -37.90 -14.28 30.10
C LYS A 674 -37.47 -14.62 28.68
N ALA A 675 -37.07 -15.86 28.41
CA ALA A 675 -36.66 -16.28 27.07
C ALA A 675 -37.83 -16.17 26.09
N MET A 676 -37.66 -15.36 25.06
CA MET A 676 -38.69 -15.12 24.04
C MET A 676 -38.41 -15.84 22.72
N LYS A 677 -37.14 -16.04 22.37
CA LYS A 677 -36.67 -16.54 21.07
C LYS A 677 -35.33 -17.27 21.20
N GLY A 678 -34.89 -17.94 20.13
CA GLY A 678 -33.52 -18.48 20.01
C GLY A 678 -33.29 -19.87 20.60
N PHE A 679 -34.36 -20.53 21.06
CA PHE A 679 -34.32 -21.89 21.60
C PHE A 679 -35.21 -22.83 20.78
N TYR A 680 -34.85 -24.10 20.76
CA TYR A 680 -35.55 -25.18 20.08
C TYR A 680 -35.85 -26.29 21.08
N ARG A 681 -37.01 -26.93 20.95
CA ARG A 681 -37.48 -28.00 21.83
C ARG A 681 -37.75 -29.24 21.03
N LEU A 682 -36.97 -30.28 21.30
CA LEU A 682 -37.18 -31.65 20.86
C LEU A 682 -38.00 -32.40 21.91
N SER A 683 -39.20 -32.83 21.55
CA SER A 683 -40.11 -33.57 22.44
C SER A 683 -40.22 -35.02 22.01
N LEU A 684 -40.22 -35.94 22.98
CA LEU A 684 -40.53 -37.35 22.77
C LEU A 684 -42.05 -37.53 22.77
N VAL A 685 -42.63 -37.76 21.59
CA VAL A 685 -44.09 -37.78 21.40
C VAL A 685 -44.67 -39.19 21.28
N ALA A 686 -43.86 -40.17 20.89
CA ALA A 686 -44.26 -41.57 20.88
C ALA A 686 -43.06 -42.49 21.13
N PRO A 687 -43.28 -43.68 21.73
CA PRO A 687 -44.54 -44.14 22.35
C PRO A 687 -44.79 -43.47 23.72
N GLU A 688 -46.03 -43.52 24.23
CA GLU A 688 -46.41 -42.87 25.52
C GLU A 688 -45.58 -43.37 26.71
N SER A 689 -45.27 -44.66 26.72
CA SER A 689 -44.40 -45.30 27.72
C SER A 689 -42.90 -45.11 27.47
N ALA A 690 -42.52 -44.28 26.50
CA ALA A 690 -41.15 -43.94 26.13
C ALA A 690 -40.27 -45.19 25.96
N PHE A 691 -39.38 -45.49 26.91
CA PHE A 691 -38.47 -46.65 26.88
C PHE A 691 -38.86 -47.74 27.88
N GLY A 692 -40.15 -47.89 28.21
CA GLY A 692 -40.67 -49.01 29.00
C GLY A 692 -40.47 -48.92 30.52
N HIS A 693 -39.94 -47.81 31.03
CA HIS A 693 -39.72 -47.58 32.47
C HIS A 693 -41.00 -47.72 33.30
N GLY A 694 -42.13 -47.20 32.79
CA GLY A 694 -43.42 -47.27 33.47
C GLY A 694 -44.07 -48.66 33.45
N GLU A 695 -43.75 -49.49 32.45
CA GLU A 695 -44.36 -50.81 32.25
C GLU A 695 -43.57 -51.95 32.94
N TYR A 696 -42.25 -51.77 33.09
CA TYR A 696 -41.34 -52.84 33.52
C TYR A 696 -41.69 -53.48 34.86
N ALA A 697 -41.99 -52.69 35.90
CA ALA A 697 -42.25 -53.23 37.24
C ALA A 697 -43.50 -54.15 37.27
N GLN A 698 -44.55 -53.75 36.55
CA GLN A 698 -45.78 -54.53 36.41
C GLN A 698 -45.54 -55.79 35.57
N LEU A 699 -44.82 -55.64 34.45
CA LEU A 699 -44.47 -56.75 33.56
C LEU A 699 -43.60 -57.80 34.27
N LEU A 700 -42.56 -57.37 34.97
CA LEU A 700 -41.67 -58.24 35.74
C LEU A 700 -42.46 -59.02 36.80
N SER A 701 -43.32 -58.34 37.56
CA SER A 701 -44.17 -58.98 38.58
C SER A 701 -45.10 -60.03 37.98
N LYS A 702 -45.72 -59.71 36.83
CA LYS A 702 -46.62 -60.62 36.09
C LYS A 702 -45.88 -61.85 35.56
N VAL A 703 -44.68 -61.66 35.00
CA VAL A 703 -43.85 -62.76 34.47
C VAL A 703 -43.32 -63.64 35.61
N MET A 704 -42.87 -63.07 36.73
CA MET A 704 -42.42 -63.84 37.90
C MET A 704 -43.54 -64.66 38.53
N ALA A 705 -44.73 -64.07 38.69
CA ALA A 705 -45.91 -64.78 39.19
C ALA A 705 -46.36 -65.92 38.25
N ALA A 706 -46.24 -65.73 36.94
CA ALA A 706 -46.51 -66.79 35.96
C ALA A 706 -45.44 -67.89 35.98
N ASN A 707 -44.16 -67.51 36.06
CA ASN A 707 -43.04 -68.45 36.10
C ASN A 707 -43.04 -69.32 37.35
N ALA A 708 -43.55 -68.82 38.48
CA ALA A 708 -43.76 -69.61 39.68
C ALA A 708 -44.76 -70.78 39.49
N ARG A 709 -45.62 -70.73 38.46
CA ARG A 709 -46.67 -71.72 38.19
C ARG A 709 -46.40 -72.59 36.96
N LEU A 710 -45.39 -72.27 36.15
CA LEU A 710 -45.12 -72.95 34.88
C LEU A 710 -43.94 -73.93 34.99
N LYS A 711 -44.08 -75.13 34.40
CA LYS A 711 -42.97 -76.10 34.29
C LYS A 711 -41.81 -75.63 33.40
N LYS A 712 -42.10 -74.71 32.46
CA LYS A 712 -41.10 -74.03 31.63
C LYS A 712 -41.24 -72.53 31.85
N PRO A 713 -40.23 -71.85 32.43
CA PRO A 713 -40.31 -70.42 32.67
C PRO A 713 -40.35 -69.64 31.34
N LYS A 714 -41.17 -68.60 31.29
CA LYS A 714 -41.13 -67.58 30.25
C LYS A 714 -39.86 -66.72 30.41
N PRO A 715 -39.29 -66.19 29.32
CA PRO A 715 -38.15 -65.28 29.39
C PRO A 715 -38.49 -64.06 30.24
N VAL A 716 -37.52 -63.66 31.07
CA VAL A 716 -37.64 -62.47 31.92
C VAL A 716 -37.47 -61.23 31.04
N PRO A 717 -38.33 -60.20 31.18
CA PRO A 717 -38.16 -58.98 30.42
C PRO A 717 -36.83 -58.30 30.74
N ASN A 718 -36.14 -57.81 29.72
CA ASN A 718 -34.93 -56.99 29.89
C ASN A 718 -35.28 -55.70 30.64
N SER A 719 -34.37 -55.21 31.49
CA SER A 719 -34.55 -53.95 32.19
C SER A 719 -34.65 -52.78 31.20
N PRO A 720 -35.57 -51.83 31.40
CA PRO A 720 -35.67 -50.65 30.56
C PRO A 720 -34.41 -49.79 30.74
N TYR A 721 -34.00 -49.12 29.68
CA TYR A 721 -32.88 -48.18 29.73
C TYR A 721 -33.19 -46.95 28.88
N THR A 722 -32.54 -45.83 29.21
CA THR A 722 -32.68 -44.59 28.46
C THR A 722 -31.45 -44.36 27.61
N PRO A 723 -31.58 -44.29 26.27
CA PRO A 723 -30.48 -43.91 25.38
C PRO A 723 -29.89 -42.56 25.77
N VAL A 724 -28.58 -42.44 25.64
CA VAL A 724 -27.84 -41.20 25.92
C VAL A 724 -27.43 -40.56 24.60
N LEU A 725 -27.28 -39.24 24.56
CA LEU A 725 -26.55 -38.58 23.49
C LEU A 725 -25.09 -38.47 23.90
N ASN A 726 -24.20 -39.11 23.14
CA ASN A 726 -22.75 -38.94 23.28
C ASN A 726 -22.33 -37.53 22.83
N GLY A 727 -23.05 -36.96 21.87
CA GLY A 727 -22.81 -35.63 21.35
C GLY A 727 -23.97 -35.11 20.50
N ILE A 728 -23.98 -33.79 20.32
CA ILE A 728 -24.91 -33.08 19.46
C ILE A 728 -24.13 -32.01 18.70
N THR A 729 -24.32 -31.91 17.39
CA THR A 729 -23.75 -30.84 16.58
C THR A 729 -24.79 -30.23 15.65
N LEU A 730 -24.67 -28.95 15.37
CA LEU A 730 -25.57 -28.25 14.45
C LEU A 730 -24.83 -27.84 13.18
N ASP A 731 -25.48 -28.03 12.04
CA ASP A 731 -25.14 -27.35 10.80
C ASP A 731 -26.27 -26.40 10.44
N TYR A 732 -25.95 -25.21 9.95
CA TYR A 732 -26.98 -24.25 9.56
C TYR A 732 -26.59 -23.46 8.32
N LYS A 733 -27.62 -23.00 7.60
CA LYS A 733 -27.49 -21.97 6.58
C LYS A 733 -28.27 -20.75 6.98
N ALA A 734 -27.68 -19.58 6.78
CA ALA A 734 -28.34 -18.30 7.03
C ALA A 734 -28.05 -17.32 5.91
N SER A 735 -28.97 -16.37 5.72
CA SER A 735 -28.79 -15.28 4.78
C SER A 735 -29.21 -13.93 5.38
N THR A 736 -28.63 -12.85 4.88
CA THR A 736 -29.07 -11.47 5.14
C THR A 736 -29.05 -10.67 3.86
#